data_AF-A0A2E5EJJ2-F1
#
_entry.id   AF-A0A2E5EJJ2-F1
#
_cell.length_a   1.000
_cell.length_b   1.000
_cell.length_c   1.000
_cell.angle_alpha   90.00
_cell.angle_beta   90.00
_cell.angle_gamma   90.00
#
_symmetry.space_group_name_H-M   'P 1'
#
loop_
_entity.id
_entity.type
_entity.pdbx_description
1 polymer ?
#
loop_
_entity_poly.entity_id
_entity_poly.type
_entity_poly.pdbx_seq_one_letter_code
_entity_poly.pdbx_strand_id
1 'polypeptide(L)'
;MKTLSILFCVAPMAMMFAMVSPVAAESLTGKVTDPKGLPMGGVMVSAFDEEQRKWISVFSQEDGSFTLDGLRDVEHQVRARLMGKVDEWYDDVKPGRDTMGIKMHPASGLDLEEQRPANSGFSMLKFDNMRDKLNFKMFCAYCHQIGTVPFRTPEEPVDWETMLRRMDGFGGLYPHTQETIIPKLIETYKDDAVDKWPTFDPPPPPSGTAAKVKITAWEFGKQFESSFHDLELGPDGLVYVVNISKHYMGILDTKTGKQEILKMPRGSWGPHSIEPDLDGHMWITLCASGQMGKYDVQTKKITAYSSAEAPARRGSYPHTLRVNPRDPEGLIWYTDAGRNSVFSMHPKTRFVKEYKLLSKGQAVAAGKGESKGITPYGLDYSPVDGMIWYSKLNGNRIGRIDPAAPDGDVKEWNPPFRGPRRLHVDQKGIVWVPGFGSGVLGKFDPKTEEWTVYALPDSENQIPYALNIDPKGFVWVCGTGNDTINRFDPKTEKWLEIRLPMRVSYTREIEFDEAGNAWTSTSGPSRHMERALGQIIKIEILEDQHDGVKLARINLSDDELGTLTAENKPAPLGKRKFTPLPKKRRPQPKNKQMKPGASVARLIQTGKFDETPFDAVKLALRQSEPNARGSALSAAFGRLGAGLGGVQLEAVVKRLNSMVSERDRNFAINGLAHGLVNSDPKAALKWANSISDEGFRKVVVRNVTRRINSK
;
A
#
# COMPACT_ATOMS: atom_id res chain seq x y z
N MET A 1 49.46 -62.95 8.44
CA MET A 1 50.82 -62.38 8.40
C MET A 1 50.72 -60.86 8.49
N LYS A 2 51.77 -60.24 9.00
CA LYS A 2 51.87 -58.89 9.58
C LYS A 2 51.49 -57.72 8.65
N THR A 3 51.05 -56.63 9.32
CA THR A 3 51.29 -55.18 9.06
C THR A 3 50.70 -54.48 7.83
N LEU A 4 49.85 -53.46 8.04
CA LEU A 4 50.29 -52.05 8.06
C LEU A 4 49.17 -51.15 8.63
N SER A 5 49.47 -50.38 9.69
CA SER A 5 48.58 -49.36 10.27
C SER A 5 49.13 -47.98 9.90
N ILE A 6 48.29 -47.13 9.29
CA ILE A 6 48.56 -45.70 9.10
C ILE A 6 47.63 -44.94 10.04
N LEU A 7 48.22 -44.28 11.04
CA LEU A 7 47.56 -43.34 11.94
C LEU A 7 47.34 -42.01 11.19
N PHE A 8 46.08 -41.56 11.09
CA PHE A 8 45.76 -40.14 10.86
C PHE A 8 45.28 -39.54 12.17
N CYS A 9 46.08 -38.62 12.73
CA CYS A 9 45.65 -37.72 13.79
C CYS A 9 44.62 -36.74 13.22
N VAL A 10 43.36 -36.85 13.65
CA VAL A 10 42.33 -35.81 13.46
C VAL A 10 42.21 -35.06 14.77
N ALA A 11 42.67 -33.82 14.80
CA ALA A 11 42.41 -32.90 15.90
C ALA A 11 40.94 -32.45 15.85
N PRO A 12 40.20 -32.43 16.97
CA PRO A 12 38.82 -31.96 16.98
C PRO A 12 38.81 -30.43 16.89
N MET A 13 38.39 -29.91 15.74
CA MET A 13 38.09 -28.49 15.57
C MET A 13 36.77 -28.20 16.29
N ALA A 14 36.86 -27.69 17.52
CA ALA A 14 35.69 -27.24 18.27
C ALA A 14 35.04 -26.04 17.56
N MET A 15 33.93 -26.28 16.86
CA MET A 15 33.03 -25.22 16.43
C MET A 15 32.43 -24.57 17.67
N MET A 16 32.88 -23.35 17.99
CA MET A 16 32.15 -22.46 18.89
C MET A 16 30.81 -22.11 18.23
N PHE A 17 29.75 -22.81 18.61
CA PHE A 17 28.40 -22.26 18.50
C PHE A 17 28.32 -21.08 19.47
N ALA A 18 28.28 -19.86 18.92
CA ALA A 18 27.83 -18.72 19.69
C ALA A 18 26.36 -18.98 20.05
N MET A 19 26.12 -19.45 21.28
CA MET A 19 24.78 -19.48 21.85
C MET A 19 24.33 -18.03 22.00
N VAL A 20 23.47 -17.58 21.08
CA VAL A 20 22.67 -16.38 21.30
C VAL A 20 21.62 -16.78 22.33
N SER A 21 21.85 -16.42 23.59
CA SER A 21 20.83 -16.56 24.63
C SER A 21 19.57 -15.81 24.19
N PRO A 22 18.36 -16.40 24.31
CA PRO A 22 17.14 -15.64 24.07
C PRO A 22 17.08 -14.53 25.12
N VAL A 23 17.15 -13.27 24.66
CA VAL A 23 16.82 -12.12 25.50
C VAL A 23 15.41 -12.36 26.04
N ALA A 24 15.24 -12.27 27.36
CA ALA A 24 13.94 -12.47 27.98
C ALA A 24 12.94 -11.49 27.34
N ALA A 25 11.82 -12.01 26.84
CA ALA A 25 10.75 -11.20 26.32
C ALA A 25 10.19 -10.34 27.45
N GLU A 26 10.28 -9.03 27.33
CA GLU A 26 9.72 -8.11 28.31
C GLU A 26 8.33 -7.65 27.90
N SER A 27 7.58 -7.16 28.89
CA SER A 27 6.23 -6.64 28.70
C SER A 27 6.19 -5.14 29.01
N LEU A 28 5.41 -4.39 28.25
CA LEU A 28 5.02 -3.03 28.58
C LEU A 28 3.54 -3.02 28.96
N THR A 29 3.22 -2.51 30.15
CA THR A 29 1.84 -2.42 30.65
C THR A 29 1.49 -0.96 30.95
N GLY A 30 0.20 -0.64 30.89
CA GLY A 30 -0.24 0.72 31.17
C GLY A 30 -1.75 0.89 31.14
N LYS A 31 -2.18 2.15 31.29
CA LYS A 31 -3.56 2.58 31.18
C LYS A 31 -3.71 3.76 30.22
N VAL A 32 -4.78 3.72 29.44
CA VAL A 32 -5.20 4.81 28.55
C VAL A 32 -6.44 5.49 29.13
N THR A 33 -6.41 6.81 29.22
CA THR A 33 -7.53 7.62 29.73
C THR A 33 -7.86 8.79 28.82
N ASP A 34 -9.07 9.33 28.97
CA ASP A 34 -9.45 10.62 28.39
C ASP A 34 -8.88 11.81 29.21
N PRO A 35 -9.10 13.07 28.80
CA PRO A 35 -8.62 14.23 29.55
C PRO A 35 -9.22 14.38 30.96
N LYS A 36 -10.35 13.73 31.23
CA LYS A 36 -11.02 13.70 32.53
C LYS A 36 -10.53 12.55 33.42
N GLY A 37 -9.63 11.70 32.92
CA GLY A 37 -9.09 10.54 33.63
C GLY A 37 -9.98 9.31 33.57
N LEU A 38 -11.03 9.30 32.74
CA LEU A 38 -11.86 8.12 32.53
C LEU A 38 -11.14 7.10 31.63
N PRO A 39 -11.25 5.79 31.91
CA PRO A 39 -10.61 4.76 31.10
C PRO A 39 -11.13 4.74 29.66
N MET A 40 -10.26 4.40 28.72
CA MET A 40 -10.60 4.31 27.30
C MET A 40 -10.22 2.95 26.70
N GLY A 41 -11.22 2.17 26.30
CA GLY A 41 -11.04 0.93 25.53
C GLY A 41 -10.95 1.15 24.01
N GLY A 42 -10.35 0.19 23.32
CA GLY A 42 -10.21 0.20 21.86
C GLY A 42 -9.14 1.17 21.33
N VAL A 43 -8.30 1.73 22.19
CA VAL A 43 -7.16 2.56 21.76
C VAL A 43 -6.02 1.63 21.38
N MET A 44 -5.52 1.74 20.15
CA MET A 44 -4.39 0.93 19.72
C MET A 44 -3.10 1.50 20.28
N VAL A 45 -2.38 0.70 21.06
CA VAL A 45 -1.05 1.03 21.59
C VAL A 45 -0.02 0.21 20.83
N SER A 46 0.95 0.88 20.22
CA SER A 46 2.01 0.27 19.41
C SER A 46 3.38 0.63 19.96
N ALA A 47 4.25 -0.35 20.19
CA ALA A 47 5.64 -0.13 20.59
C ALA A 47 6.59 -0.45 19.43
N PHE A 48 7.35 0.55 19.00
CA PHE A 48 8.27 0.54 17.88
C PHE A 48 9.70 0.32 18.34
N ASP A 49 10.29 -0.77 17.85
CA ASP A 49 11.73 -1.01 17.85
C ASP A 49 12.30 -0.44 16.54
N GLU A 50 12.86 0.76 16.63
CA GLU A 50 13.43 1.46 15.46
C GLU A 50 14.72 0.80 14.95
N GLU A 51 15.43 0.01 15.77
CA GLU A 51 16.64 -0.71 15.36
C GLU A 51 16.27 -1.88 14.44
N GLN A 52 15.30 -2.71 14.84
CA GLN A 52 14.78 -3.81 14.02
C GLN A 52 13.73 -3.37 13.00
N ARG A 53 13.28 -2.11 13.08
CA ARG A 53 12.20 -1.54 12.27
C ARG A 53 10.94 -2.41 12.33
N LYS A 54 10.59 -2.80 13.55
CA LYS A 54 9.52 -3.72 13.91
C LYS A 54 8.65 -3.07 14.99
N TRP A 55 7.35 -3.35 14.99
CA TRP A 55 6.51 -2.99 16.13
C TRP A 55 5.48 -4.06 16.45
N ILE A 56 5.00 -4.00 17.69
CA ILE A 56 3.88 -4.79 18.18
C ILE A 56 2.78 -3.83 18.61
N SER A 57 1.55 -4.14 18.24
CA SER A 57 0.35 -3.37 18.55
C SER A 57 -0.71 -4.25 19.22
N VAL A 58 -1.38 -3.69 20.23
CA VAL A 58 -2.57 -4.25 20.88
C VAL A 58 -3.60 -3.14 21.10
N PHE A 59 -4.84 -3.49 21.41
CA PHE A 59 -5.84 -2.51 21.85
C PHE A 59 -5.95 -2.49 23.38
N SER A 60 -6.20 -1.30 23.93
CA SER A 60 -6.62 -1.15 25.32
C SER A 60 -7.96 -1.83 25.57
N GLN A 61 -8.09 -2.47 26.73
CA GLN A 61 -9.31 -3.10 27.21
C GLN A 61 -10.32 -2.04 27.70
N GLU A 62 -11.55 -2.45 27.99
CA GLU A 62 -12.63 -1.53 28.42
C GLU A 62 -12.26 -0.69 29.65
N ASP A 63 -11.45 -1.22 30.56
CA ASP A 63 -10.94 -0.52 31.75
C ASP A 63 -9.71 0.37 31.48
N GLY A 64 -9.37 0.55 30.20
CA GLY A 64 -8.24 1.31 29.70
C GLY A 64 -6.90 0.59 29.78
N SER A 65 -6.82 -0.60 30.38
CA SER A 65 -5.55 -1.33 30.52
C SER A 65 -5.04 -1.86 29.19
N PHE A 66 -3.72 -1.97 29.03
CA PHE A 66 -3.11 -2.67 27.91
C PHE A 66 -1.86 -3.43 28.36
N THR A 67 -1.49 -4.46 27.60
CA THR A 67 -0.27 -5.23 27.80
C THR A 67 0.34 -5.60 26.45
N LEU A 68 1.57 -5.17 26.23
CA LEU A 68 2.38 -5.46 25.04
C LEU A 68 3.48 -6.44 25.44
N ASP A 69 3.33 -7.70 25.05
CA ASP A 69 4.31 -8.75 25.33
C ASP A 69 5.20 -9.07 24.13
N GLY A 70 6.37 -9.64 24.41
CA GLY A 70 7.32 -10.06 23.38
C GLY A 70 8.17 -8.91 22.85
N LEU A 71 8.39 -7.90 23.69
CA LEU A 71 9.26 -6.77 23.39
C LEU A 71 10.72 -7.11 23.68
N ARG A 72 11.63 -6.50 22.91
CA ARG A 72 13.07 -6.54 23.19
C ARG A 72 13.38 -5.60 24.36
N ASP A 73 14.37 -5.95 25.18
CA ASP A 73 14.90 -5.07 26.23
C ASP A 73 15.73 -3.91 25.62
N VAL A 74 15.05 -3.02 24.90
CA VAL A 74 15.58 -1.77 24.34
C VAL A 74 14.55 -0.66 24.49
N GLU A 75 14.97 0.58 24.29
CA GLU A 75 14.04 1.71 24.24
C GLU A 75 13.13 1.59 23.01
N HIS A 76 11.85 1.91 23.23
CA HIS A 76 10.82 1.88 22.20
C HIS A 76 10.18 3.25 22.09
N GLN A 77 9.86 3.64 20.85
CA GLN A 77 8.88 4.70 20.64
C GLN A 77 7.49 4.07 20.79
N VAL A 78 6.60 4.68 21.56
CA VAL A 78 5.24 4.18 21.78
C VAL A 78 4.24 5.16 21.20
N ARG A 79 3.27 4.64 20.44
CA ARG A 79 2.14 5.40 19.89
C ARG A 79 0.83 4.88 20.46
N ALA A 80 -0.03 5.78 20.89
CA ALA A 80 -1.45 5.47 21.11
C ALA A 80 -2.32 6.15 20.05
N ARG A 81 -3.22 5.38 19.44
CA ARG A 81 -4.04 5.80 18.30
C ARG A 81 -5.48 5.32 18.44
N LEU A 82 -6.41 6.24 18.24
CA LEU A 82 -7.84 5.96 18.08
C LEU A 82 -8.44 7.03 17.17
N MET A 83 -9.22 6.64 16.16
CA MET A 83 -9.86 7.61 15.27
C MET A 83 -10.76 8.57 16.06
N GLY A 84 -10.68 9.87 15.77
CA GLY A 84 -11.30 10.94 16.56
C GLY A 84 -10.45 11.47 17.72
N LYS A 85 -9.27 10.89 17.95
CA LYS A 85 -8.27 11.37 18.92
C LYS A 85 -6.99 11.76 18.21
N VAL A 86 -6.22 12.67 18.81
CA VAL A 86 -4.84 12.97 18.38
C VAL A 86 -3.99 11.74 18.68
N ASP A 87 -3.07 11.42 17.77
CA ASP A 87 -2.11 10.34 18.01
C ASP A 87 -1.08 10.81 19.03
N GLU A 88 -0.97 10.10 20.15
CA GLU A 88 -0.02 10.42 21.22
C GLU A 88 1.27 9.61 21.03
N TRP A 89 2.42 10.28 21.17
CA TRP A 89 3.74 9.67 21.00
C TRP A 89 4.59 9.84 22.26
N TYR A 90 5.30 8.79 22.62
CA TYR A 90 6.19 8.74 23.76
C TYR A 90 7.50 8.10 23.31
N ASP A 91 8.60 8.82 23.49
CA ASP A 91 9.94 8.34 23.14
C ASP A 91 10.61 7.67 24.35
N ASP A 92 11.66 6.88 24.07
CA ASP A 92 12.55 6.29 25.07
C ASP A 92 11.84 5.43 26.14
N VAL A 93 10.75 4.75 25.76
CA VAL A 93 9.97 3.89 26.66
C VAL A 93 10.63 2.53 26.76
N LYS A 94 11.07 2.17 27.96
CA LYS A 94 11.70 0.87 28.23
C LYS A 94 10.67 -0.13 28.80
N PRO A 95 10.53 -1.35 28.24
CA PRO A 95 9.70 -2.39 28.83
C PRO A 95 10.25 -2.85 30.21
N GLY A 96 9.44 -3.59 30.98
CA GLY A 96 9.84 -4.06 32.32
C GLY A 96 9.95 -2.99 33.43
N ARG A 97 9.70 -1.71 33.12
CA ARG A 97 9.61 -0.59 34.09
C ARG A 97 8.17 -0.40 34.63
N ASP A 98 7.96 0.70 35.35
CA ASP A 98 6.66 1.17 35.87
C ASP A 98 5.56 1.20 34.80
N THR A 99 4.30 1.11 35.23
CA THR A 99 3.12 1.17 34.37
C THR A 99 3.02 2.52 33.66
N MET A 100 2.80 2.49 32.34
CA MET A 100 2.67 3.70 31.52
C MET A 100 1.27 4.31 31.63
N GLY A 101 1.19 5.64 31.80
CA GLY A 101 -0.05 6.40 31.71
C GLY A 101 -0.15 7.15 30.39
N ILE A 102 -1.20 6.88 29.61
CA ILE A 102 -1.46 7.52 28.32
C ILE A 102 -2.74 8.34 28.42
N LYS A 103 -2.69 9.61 28.00
CA LYS A 103 -3.85 10.51 27.99
C LYS A 103 -4.17 10.95 26.57
N MET A 104 -5.31 10.53 26.05
CA MET A 104 -5.74 10.85 24.69
C MET A 104 -6.49 12.18 24.62
N HIS A 105 -6.23 12.98 23.58
CA HIS A 105 -6.94 14.23 23.34
C HIS A 105 -7.87 14.13 22.11
N PRO A 106 -9.02 14.84 22.09
CA PRO A 106 -9.87 14.90 20.89
C PRO A 106 -9.12 15.49 19.68
N ALA A 107 -9.28 14.88 18.51
CA ALA A 107 -8.80 15.45 17.25
C ALA A 107 -9.82 16.45 16.69
N SER A 108 -9.34 17.48 16.00
CA SER A 108 -10.17 18.45 15.28
C SER A 108 -9.44 19.01 14.06
N GLY A 109 -10.16 19.65 13.14
CA GLY A 109 -9.56 20.27 11.95
C GLY A 109 -8.70 19.28 11.15
N LEU A 110 -7.45 19.66 10.88
CA LEU A 110 -6.52 18.85 10.10
C LEU A 110 -6.19 17.51 10.77
N ASP A 111 -6.03 17.48 12.11
CA ASP A 111 -5.71 16.24 12.84
C ASP A 111 -6.80 15.18 12.65
N LEU A 112 -8.06 15.61 12.54
CA LEU A 112 -9.20 14.73 12.31
C LEU A 112 -9.31 14.33 10.83
N GLU A 113 -9.10 15.28 9.91
CA GLU A 113 -9.20 15.02 8.46
C GLU A 113 -8.08 14.10 7.95
N GLU A 114 -6.88 14.16 8.51
CA GLU A 114 -5.78 13.25 8.17
C GLU A 114 -6.06 11.79 8.53
N GLN A 115 -7.03 11.54 9.41
CA GLN A 115 -7.45 10.19 9.81
C GLN A 115 -8.46 9.58 8.84
N ARG A 116 -9.02 10.38 7.93
CA ARG A 116 -10.06 9.94 7.00
C ARG A 116 -9.54 8.81 6.10
N PRO A 117 -10.17 7.63 6.12
CA PRO A 117 -9.78 6.50 5.28
C PRO A 117 -10.16 6.75 3.81
N ALA A 118 -9.55 5.98 2.91
CA ALA A 118 -9.70 6.20 1.47
C ALA A 118 -11.11 5.97 0.94
N ASN A 119 -11.86 4.99 1.45
CA ASN A 119 -13.27 4.76 1.10
C ASN A 119 -14.13 6.01 1.41
N SER A 120 -13.91 6.62 2.58
CA SER A 120 -14.57 7.88 2.94
C SER A 120 -14.15 9.03 2.03
N GLY A 121 -12.85 9.17 1.75
CA GLY A 121 -12.36 10.17 0.79
C GLY A 121 -12.92 9.97 -0.62
N PHE A 122 -13.01 8.72 -1.09
CA PHE A 122 -13.59 8.36 -2.37
C PHE A 122 -15.09 8.70 -2.46
N SER A 123 -15.84 8.54 -1.36
CA SER A 123 -17.27 8.87 -1.29
C SER A 123 -17.58 10.37 -1.54
N MET A 124 -16.58 11.24 -1.44
CA MET A 124 -16.69 12.66 -1.76
C MET A 124 -16.78 12.89 -3.28
N LEU A 125 -16.20 12.01 -4.09
CA LEU A 125 -16.25 12.09 -5.55
C LEU A 125 -17.64 11.72 -6.08
N LYS A 126 -18.28 12.66 -6.78
CA LYS A 126 -19.62 12.48 -7.32
C LYS A 126 -19.60 11.97 -8.76
N PHE A 127 -20.51 11.05 -9.04
CA PHE A 127 -20.71 10.44 -10.35
C PHE A 127 -22.13 10.70 -10.82
N ASP A 128 -22.32 10.76 -12.14
CA ASP A 128 -23.63 11.07 -12.72
C ASP A 128 -24.59 9.87 -12.59
N ASN A 129 -24.04 8.66 -12.46
CA ASN A 129 -24.77 7.40 -12.29
C ASN A 129 -23.83 6.31 -11.76
N MET A 130 -24.41 5.19 -11.32
CA MET A 130 -23.65 4.06 -10.77
C MET A 130 -22.75 3.40 -11.82
N ARG A 131 -23.17 3.34 -13.09
CA ARG A 131 -22.38 2.78 -14.18
C ARG A 131 -21.02 3.48 -14.35
N ASP A 132 -21.01 4.81 -14.25
CA ASP A 132 -19.78 5.61 -14.32
C ASP A 132 -18.92 5.47 -13.07
N LYS A 133 -19.54 5.38 -11.88
CA LYS A 133 -18.85 5.09 -10.61
C LYS A 133 -18.15 3.73 -10.66
N LEU A 134 -18.85 2.69 -11.08
CA LEU A 134 -18.32 1.34 -11.23
C LEU A 134 -17.22 1.28 -12.28
N ASN A 135 -17.41 1.94 -13.44
CA ASN A 135 -16.36 2.05 -14.46
C ASN A 135 -15.11 2.74 -13.90
N PHE A 136 -15.26 3.82 -13.12
CA PHE A 136 -14.14 4.47 -12.46
C PHE A 136 -13.44 3.54 -11.45
N LYS A 137 -14.18 2.86 -10.57
CA LYS A 137 -13.59 1.88 -9.63
C LYS A 137 -12.83 0.79 -10.38
N MET A 138 -13.46 0.25 -11.41
CA MET A 138 -12.91 -0.79 -12.27
C MET A 138 -11.68 -0.38 -13.06
N PHE A 139 -11.30 0.90 -13.14
CA PHE A 139 -10.15 1.35 -13.94
C PHE A 139 -9.15 2.26 -13.19
N CYS A 140 -9.58 3.00 -12.19
CA CYS A 140 -8.72 3.93 -11.46
C CYS A 140 -8.24 3.37 -10.11
N ALA A 141 -8.95 2.41 -9.51
CA ALA A 141 -8.59 1.82 -8.21
C ALA A 141 -7.76 0.52 -8.31
N TYR A 142 -7.21 0.20 -9.50
CA TYR A 142 -6.35 -0.99 -9.69
C TYR A 142 -5.10 -0.97 -8.83
N CYS A 143 -4.41 0.17 -8.80
CA CYS A 143 -3.02 0.27 -8.34
C CYS A 143 -2.88 0.81 -6.92
N HIS A 144 -3.78 1.70 -6.52
CA HIS A 144 -3.76 2.34 -5.21
C HIS A 144 -5.16 2.83 -4.82
N GLN A 145 -5.31 3.14 -3.53
CA GLN A 145 -6.50 3.79 -2.99
C GLN A 145 -6.73 5.18 -3.61
N ILE A 146 -7.99 5.61 -3.66
CA ILE A 146 -8.41 6.93 -4.15
C ILE A 146 -8.86 7.79 -2.95
N GLY A 147 -8.51 9.07 -2.95
CA GLY A 147 -8.96 10.02 -1.90
C GLY A 147 -8.10 10.06 -0.64
N THR A 148 -7.01 9.28 -0.55
CA THR A 148 -6.03 9.41 0.55
C THR A 148 -5.38 10.80 0.55
N VAL A 149 -4.84 11.24 1.69
CA VAL A 149 -4.14 12.54 1.78
C VAL A 149 -3.06 12.68 0.68
N PRO A 150 -2.16 11.70 0.47
CA PRO A 150 -1.16 11.81 -0.59
C PRO A 150 -1.72 11.76 -2.01
N PHE A 151 -2.89 11.17 -2.22
CA PHE A 151 -3.59 11.22 -3.52
C PHE A 151 -4.14 12.63 -3.80
N ARG A 152 -4.57 13.34 -2.75
CA ARG A 152 -5.13 14.69 -2.86
C ARG A 152 -4.07 15.76 -3.11
N THR A 153 -2.81 15.52 -2.74
CA THR A 153 -1.72 16.48 -2.90
C THR A 153 -1.18 16.48 -4.33
N PRO A 154 -1.41 17.54 -5.15
CA PRO A 154 -0.85 17.61 -6.49
C PRO A 154 0.68 17.83 -6.45
N GLU A 155 1.44 17.08 -7.24
CA GLU A 155 2.86 17.31 -7.45
C GLU A 155 3.08 18.47 -8.43
N GLU A 156 3.59 19.62 -7.98
CA GLU A 156 4.06 20.63 -8.92
C GLU A 156 5.38 20.20 -9.59
N PRO A 157 5.54 20.29 -10.93
CA PRO A 157 4.70 21.01 -11.91
C PRO A 157 3.78 20.11 -12.76
N VAL A 158 3.43 18.90 -12.32
CA VAL A 158 2.66 17.95 -13.13
C VAL A 158 1.16 18.25 -13.01
N ASP A 159 0.55 18.66 -14.12
CA ASP A 159 -0.90 18.84 -14.23
C ASP A 159 -1.63 17.50 -14.01
N TRP A 160 -2.73 17.51 -13.23
CA TRP A 160 -3.66 16.39 -13.05
C TRP A 160 -4.00 15.72 -14.39
N GLU A 161 -4.20 16.54 -15.44
CA GLU A 161 -4.48 16.03 -16.78
C GLU A 161 -3.35 15.15 -17.33
N THR A 162 -2.09 15.56 -17.15
CA THR A 162 -0.95 14.79 -17.65
C THR A 162 -0.76 13.49 -16.87
N MET A 163 -0.96 13.51 -15.55
CA MET A 163 -0.87 12.30 -14.72
C MET A 163 -1.94 11.30 -15.10
N LEU A 164 -3.21 11.72 -15.08
CA LEU A 164 -4.35 10.83 -15.30
C LEU A 164 -4.30 10.22 -16.70
N ARG A 165 -3.99 11.00 -17.75
CA ARG A 165 -3.90 10.48 -19.14
C ARG A 165 -2.80 9.44 -19.35
N ARG A 166 -1.83 9.34 -18.42
CA ARG A 166 -0.75 8.34 -18.46
C ARG A 166 -1.08 7.09 -17.67
N MET A 167 -2.08 7.11 -16.80
CA MET A 167 -2.49 5.94 -16.04
C MET A 167 -3.08 4.87 -16.95
N ASP A 168 -2.78 3.60 -16.65
CA ASP A 168 -3.18 2.44 -17.46
C ASP A 168 -4.70 2.34 -17.64
N GLY A 169 -5.45 2.70 -16.61
CA GLY A 169 -6.91 2.68 -16.62
C GLY A 169 -7.58 3.82 -17.38
N PHE A 170 -6.87 4.91 -17.72
CA PHE A 170 -7.51 6.10 -18.30
C PHE A 170 -8.25 5.79 -19.61
N GLY A 171 -7.66 4.96 -20.47
CA GLY A 171 -8.30 4.51 -21.71
C GLY A 171 -9.50 3.58 -21.51
N GLY A 172 -9.65 2.99 -20.31
CA GLY A 172 -10.78 2.14 -19.94
C GLY A 172 -12.00 2.90 -19.45
N LEU A 173 -11.85 4.20 -19.14
CA LEU A 173 -12.99 5.05 -18.81
C LEU A 173 -13.89 5.29 -20.03
N TYR A 174 -15.20 5.42 -19.82
CA TYR A 174 -16.10 5.79 -20.92
C TYR A 174 -15.73 7.17 -21.50
N PRO A 175 -15.96 7.42 -22.81
CA PRO A 175 -15.57 8.68 -23.44
C PRO A 175 -16.13 9.92 -22.74
N HIS A 176 -17.41 9.92 -22.34
CA HIS A 176 -18.02 11.04 -21.61
C HIS A 176 -17.44 11.19 -20.20
N THR A 177 -17.10 10.08 -19.53
CA THR A 177 -16.40 10.10 -18.24
C THR A 177 -14.99 10.66 -18.39
N GLN A 178 -14.23 10.32 -19.45
CA GLN A 178 -12.90 10.89 -19.69
C GLN A 178 -12.92 12.42 -19.85
N GLU A 179 -13.99 12.97 -20.45
CA GLU A 179 -14.20 14.41 -20.62
C GLU A 179 -14.50 15.11 -19.29
N THR A 180 -15.16 14.44 -18.35
CA THR A 180 -15.67 15.04 -17.10
C THR A 180 -14.88 14.68 -15.84
N ILE A 181 -14.10 13.59 -15.84
CA ILE A 181 -13.50 13.07 -14.61
C ILE A 181 -12.37 13.96 -14.08
N ILE A 182 -11.57 14.54 -14.96
CA ILE A 182 -10.45 15.41 -14.56
C ILE A 182 -10.95 16.63 -13.79
N PRO A 183 -11.90 17.45 -14.31
CA PRO A 183 -12.44 18.56 -13.54
C PRO A 183 -13.13 18.10 -12.26
N LYS A 184 -13.88 16.99 -12.28
CA LYS A 184 -14.50 16.43 -11.06
C LYS A 184 -13.46 16.08 -9.98
N LEU A 185 -12.34 15.47 -10.34
CA LEU A 185 -11.26 15.15 -9.40
C LEU A 185 -10.63 16.42 -8.83
N ILE A 186 -10.38 17.43 -9.65
CA ILE A 186 -9.85 18.72 -9.21
C ILE A 186 -10.83 19.40 -8.25
N GLU A 187 -12.10 19.49 -8.62
CA GLU A 187 -13.16 20.11 -7.82
C GLU A 187 -13.44 19.37 -6.51
N THR A 188 -13.14 18.07 -6.45
CA THR A 188 -13.34 17.24 -5.25
C THR A 188 -12.14 17.31 -4.31
N TYR A 189 -10.91 17.26 -4.84
CA TYR A 189 -9.72 16.95 -4.05
C TYR A 189 -8.70 18.09 -3.92
N LYS A 190 -8.80 19.15 -4.72
CA LYS A 190 -7.79 20.21 -4.72
C LYS A 190 -8.01 21.18 -3.56
N ASP A 191 -6.97 21.36 -2.73
CA ASP A 191 -6.82 22.44 -1.74
C ASP A 191 -8.13 22.77 -1.00
N ASP A 192 -8.77 23.91 -1.33
CA ASP A 192 -9.99 24.44 -0.71
C ASP A 192 -11.25 23.59 -0.93
N ALA A 193 -11.21 22.61 -1.82
CA ALA A 193 -12.29 21.64 -1.99
C ALA A 193 -12.44 20.72 -0.78
N VAL A 194 -11.31 20.30 -0.20
CA VAL A 194 -11.30 19.41 0.98
C VAL A 194 -11.87 20.13 2.20
N ASP A 195 -11.62 21.43 2.33
CA ASP A 195 -12.16 22.27 3.41
C ASP A 195 -13.70 22.35 3.38
N LYS A 196 -14.34 22.02 2.26
CA LYS A 196 -15.80 22.01 2.08
C LYS A 196 -16.43 20.64 2.34
N TRP A 197 -15.63 19.61 2.58
CA TRP A 197 -16.16 18.28 2.88
C TRP A 197 -16.88 18.27 4.24
N PRO A 198 -17.88 17.39 4.42
CA PRO A 198 -18.43 17.15 5.75
C PRO A 198 -17.32 16.75 6.72
N THR A 199 -17.36 17.25 7.94
CA THR A 199 -16.45 16.83 9.01
C THR A 199 -16.43 15.31 9.09
N PHE A 200 -15.23 14.73 9.11
CA PHE A 200 -15.07 13.29 9.23
C PHE A 200 -15.70 12.80 10.54
N ASP A 201 -16.58 11.81 10.45
CA ASP A 201 -17.19 11.14 11.59
C ASP A 201 -16.46 9.80 11.84
N PRO A 202 -15.61 9.71 12.87
CA PRO A 202 -14.88 8.50 13.18
C PRO A 202 -15.79 7.33 13.55
N PRO A 203 -15.49 6.10 13.10
CA PRO A 203 -16.21 4.93 13.57
C PRO A 203 -15.96 4.70 15.08
N PRO A 204 -16.85 3.98 15.78
CA PRO A 204 -16.69 3.69 17.21
C PRO A 204 -15.37 2.94 17.49
N PRO A 205 -14.84 3.00 18.72
CA PRO A 205 -13.65 2.23 19.09
C PRO A 205 -13.84 0.72 18.84
N PRO A 206 -12.80 -0.01 18.40
CA PRO A 206 -12.84 -1.46 18.35
C PRO A 206 -13.17 -2.06 19.71
N SER A 207 -13.96 -3.13 19.71
CA SER A 207 -14.39 -3.87 20.89
C SER A 207 -14.48 -5.37 20.56
N GLY A 208 -14.75 -6.19 21.57
CA GLY A 208 -14.86 -7.64 21.43
C GLY A 208 -13.65 -8.27 20.74
N THR A 209 -13.87 -9.18 19.78
CA THR A 209 -12.74 -9.87 19.10
C THR A 209 -11.80 -8.88 18.40
N ALA A 210 -12.32 -7.78 17.84
CA ALA A 210 -11.48 -6.80 17.12
C ALA A 210 -10.52 -6.04 18.04
N ALA A 211 -10.82 -5.96 19.34
CA ALA A 211 -9.92 -5.40 20.35
C ALA A 211 -9.00 -6.46 21.01
N LYS A 212 -9.26 -7.75 20.78
CA LYS A 212 -8.48 -8.87 21.34
C LYS A 212 -7.56 -9.49 20.29
N VAL A 213 -6.81 -8.63 19.62
CA VAL A 213 -5.80 -9.02 18.63
C VAL A 213 -4.43 -8.46 18.99
N LYS A 214 -3.40 -9.19 18.60
CA LYS A 214 -2.02 -8.72 18.55
C LYS A 214 -1.61 -8.57 17.09
N ILE A 215 -1.08 -7.41 16.74
CA ILE A 215 -0.58 -7.14 15.39
C ILE A 215 0.92 -6.91 15.49
N THR A 216 1.70 -7.74 14.81
CA THR A 216 3.15 -7.55 14.69
C THR A 216 3.46 -7.14 13.27
N ALA A 217 4.26 -6.10 13.07
CA ALA A 217 4.64 -5.67 11.74
C ALA A 217 6.13 -5.34 11.63
N TRP A 218 6.67 -5.58 10.44
CA TRP A 218 8.06 -5.34 10.07
C TRP A 218 8.09 -4.43 8.86
N GLU A 219 8.78 -3.30 8.96
CA GLU A 219 9.10 -2.52 7.78
C GLU A 219 10.11 -3.27 6.91
N PHE A 220 9.89 -3.26 5.60
CA PHE A 220 10.78 -3.92 4.66
C PHE A 220 11.26 -2.98 3.55
N GLY A 221 12.54 -3.09 3.22
CA GLY A 221 13.16 -2.41 2.09
C GLY A 221 13.45 -0.93 2.35
N LYS A 222 13.52 -0.16 1.25
CA LYS A 222 13.92 1.25 1.24
C LYS A 222 12.72 2.18 1.14
N GLN A 223 12.84 3.34 1.76
CA GLN A 223 11.80 4.37 1.76
C GLN A 223 11.51 4.83 0.32
N PHE A 224 10.23 5.03 0.02
CA PHE A 224 9.71 5.39 -1.31
C PHE A 224 9.93 4.35 -2.42
N GLU A 225 10.41 3.15 -2.08
CA GLU A 225 10.65 2.08 -3.07
C GLU A 225 9.70 0.90 -2.95
N SER A 226 8.88 0.84 -1.89
CA SER A 226 7.99 -0.31 -1.72
C SER A 226 6.77 -0.25 -2.62
N SER A 227 6.45 -1.41 -3.15
CA SER A 227 5.29 -1.70 -3.99
C SER A 227 5.11 -3.22 -3.95
N PHE A 228 4.96 -3.79 -2.75
CA PHE A 228 4.72 -5.22 -2.62
C PHE A 228 3.40 -5.58 -3.28
N HIS A 229 3.41 -6.72 -3.95
CA HIS A 229 2.23 -7.25 -4.60
C HIS A 229 1.67 -8.41 -3.78
N ASP A 230 2.37 -9.54 -3.77
CA ASP A 230 2.04 -10.72 -2.99
C ASP A 230 3.15 -11.03 -1.97
N LEU A 231 2.77 -11.76 -0.92
CA LEU A 231 3.67 -12.36 0.05
C LEU A 231 3.50 -13.87 0.04
N GLU A 232 4.46 -14.58 0.61
CA GLU A 232 4.37 -16.01 0.84
C GLU A 232 5.17 -16.41 2.08
N LEU A 233 4.71 -17.44 2.79
CA LEU A 233 5.42 -18.04 3.93
C LEU A 233 6.22 -19.24 3.45
N GLY A 234 7.53 -19.23 3.67
CA GLY A 234 8.39 -20.34 3.28
C GLY A 234 8.35 -21.50 4.25
N PRO A 235 8.58 -22.73 3.77
CA PRO A 235 8.75 -23.90 4.63
C PRO A 235 10.03 -23.83 5.48
N ASP A 236 10.95 -22.92 5.16
CA ASP A 236 12.14 -22.61 5.97
C ASP A 236 11.87 -21.60 7.10
N GLY A 237 10.62 -21.17 7.26
CA GLY A 237 10.18 -20.23 8.29
C GLY A 237 10.50 -18.77 7.99
N LEU A 238 10.92 -18.45 6.75
CA LEU A 238 11.12 -17.08 6.27
C LEU A 238 9.87 -16.54 5.58
N VAL A 239 9.75 -15.22 5.51
CA VAL A 239 8.68 -14.55 4.77
C VAL A 239 9.23 -13.97 3.47
N TYR A 240 8.54 -14.25 2.37
CA TYR A 240 8.90 -13.81 1.04
C TYR A 240 7.90 -12.75 0.57
N VAL A 241 8.40 -11.72 -0.13
CA VAL A 241 7.55 -10.69 -0.74
C VAL A 241 8.06 -10.36 -2.14
N VAL A 242 7.18 -10.00 -3.06
CA VAL A 242 7.58 -9.54 -4.39
C VAL A 242 7.28 -8.07 -4.59
N ASN A 243 8.30 -7.30 -4.98
CA ASN A 243 8.16 -5.89 -5.31
C ASN A 243 8.05 -5.70 -6.82
N ILE A 244 6.82 -5.47 -7.28
CA ILE A 244 6.50 -5.40 -8.70
C ILE A 244 7.22 -4.24 -9.41
N SER A 245 7.30 -3.06 -8.76
CA SER A 245 7.83 -1.83 -9.35
C SER A 245 9.36 -1.76 -9.37
N LYS A 246 10.02 -2.40 -8.41
CA LYS A 246 11.49 -2.44 -8.29
C LYS A 246 12.11 -3.76 -8.76
N HIS A 247 11.27 -4.71 -9.18
CA HIS A 247 11.65 -5.94 -9.84
C HIS A 247 12.60 -6.80 -9.00
N TYR A 248 12.20 -7.07 -7.75
CA TYR A 248 12.94 -7.91 -6.83
C TYR A 248 12.02 -8.78 -5.98
N MET A 249 12.59 -9.84 -5.41
CA MET A 249 12.02 -10.60 -4.31
C MET A 249 12.73 -10.20 -3.01
N GLY A 250 11.97 -9.97 -1.96
CA GLY A 250 12.45 -9.72 -0.60
C GLY A 250 12.29 -10.96 0.25
N ILE A 251 13.22 -11.18 1.17
CA ILE A 251 13.20 -12.26 2.16
C ILE A 251 13.40 -11.66 3.54
N LEU A 252 12.49 -11.94 4.47
CA LEU A 252 12.52 -11.50 5.86
C LEU A 252 12.63 -12.69 6.80
N ASP A 253 13.64 -12.66 7.67
CA ASP A 253 13.67 -13.47 8.88
C ASP A 253 12.99 -12.68 10.01
N THR A 254 11.81 -13.13 10.43
CA THR A 254 10.98 -12.43 11.42
C THR A 254 11.51 -12.58 12.85
N LYS A 255 12.40 -13.56 13.09
CA LYS A 255 13.03 -13.79 14.40
C LYS A 255 14.21 -12.84 14.61
N THR A 256 15.04 -12.65 13.58
CA THR A 256 16.24 -11.81 13.67
C THR A 256 16.03 -10.38 13.15
N GLY A 257 15.00 -10.16 12.33
CA GLY A 257 14.76 -8.90 11.61
C GLY A 257 15.62 -8.75 10.35
N LYS A 258 16.43 -9.76 10.00
CA LYS A 258 17.32 -9.71 8.83
C LYS A 258 16.51 -9.68 7.53
N GLN A 259 16.89 -8.78 6.64
CA GLN A 259 16.27 -8.61 5.32
C GLN A 259 17.28 -8.89 4.20
N GLU A 260 16.84 -9.60 3.17
CA GLU A 260 17.60 -9.85 1.95
C GLU A 260 16.78 -9.42 0.72
N ILE A 261 17.43 -8.81 -0.26
CA ILE A 261 16.78 -8.38 -1.52
C ILE A 261 17.49 -9.06 -2.69
N LEU A 262 16.73 -9.84 -3.46
CA LEU A 262 17.20 -10.54 -4.64
C LEU A 262 16.57 -9.94 -5.89
N LYS A 263 17.41 -9.35 -6.75
CA LYS A 263 16.94 -8.80 -8.03
C LYS A 263 16.53 -9.91 -8.99
N MET A 264 15.50 -9.63 -9.78
CA MET A 264 15.11 -10.53 -10.86
C MET A 264 16.24 -10.67 -11.90
N PRO A 265 16.34 -11.84 -12.58
CA PRO A 265 17.28 -12.03 -13.68
C PRO A 265 17.18 -10.93 -14.74
N ARG A 266 18.29 -10.66 -15.45
CA ARG A 266 18.31 -9.63 -16.48
C ARG A 266 17.23 -9.89 -17.54
N GLY A 267 16.35 -8.92 -17.75
CA GLY A 267 15.25 -9.01 -18.72
C GLY A 267 13.93 -9.54 -18.14
N SER A 268 13.91 -9.90 -16.85
CA SER A 268 12.73 -10.31 -16.12
C SER A 268 12.18 -9.17 -15.27
N TRP A 269 10.88 -8.88 -15.41
CA TRP A 269 10.26 -7.68 -14.86
C TRP A 269 8.86 -7.96 -14.32
N GLY A 270 8.45 -7.17 -13.33
CA GLY A 270 7.12 -7.24 -12.72
C GLY A 270 6.86 -8.55 -11.98
N PRO A 271 7.65 -8.92 -10.96
CA PRO A 271 7.29 -10.03 -10.09
C PRO A 271 5.97 -9.68 -9.38
N HIS A 272 4.97 -10.56 -9.52
CA HIS A 272 3.58 -10.25 -9.18
C HIS A 272 3.03 -11.20 -8.12
N SER A 273 2.93 -12.49 -8.43
CA SER A 273 2.48 -13.53 -7.50
C SER A 273 3.63 -14.47 -7.18
N ILE A 274 3.61 -15.07 -5.98
CA ILE A 274 4.64 -15.96 -5.45
C ILE A 274 3.99 -17.10 -4.66
N GLU A 275 4.38 -18.35 -4.90
CA GLU A 275 3.90 -19.53 -4.15
C GLU A 275 4.99 -20.61 -4.10
N PRO A 276 5.02 -21.49 -3.08
CA PRO A 276 5.92 -22.63 -3.07
C PRO A 276 5.45 -23.74 -4.03
N ASP A 277 6.40 -24.42 -4.69
CA ASP A 277 6.16 -25.77 -5.22
C ASP A 277 6.21 -26.82 -4.10
N LEU A 278 5.90 -28.07 -4.45
CA LEU A 278 5.89 -29.19 -3.48
C LEU A 278 7.27 -29.49 -2.87
N ASP A 279 8.35 -29.04 -3.51
CA ASP A 279 9.72 -29.17 -2.99
C ASP A 279 10.11 -27.95 -2.12
N GLY A 280 9.21 -26.97 -1.93
CA GLY A 280 9.42 -25.77 -1.14
C GLY A 280 10.14 -24.64 -1.86
N HIS A 281 10.38 -24.76 -3.17
CA HIS A 281 10.98 -23.67 -3.96
C HIS A 281 9.92 -22.68 -4.42
N MET A 282 10.23 -21.39 -4.44
CA MET A 282 9.23 -20.36 -4.76
C MET A 282 9.11 -20.14 -6.27
N TRP A 283 7.89 -20.22 -6.79
CA TRP A 283 7.54 -19.83 -8.15
C TRP A 283 6.94 -18.44 -8.17
N ILE A 284 7.29 -17.66 -9.19
CA ILE A 284 6.96 -16.24 -9.29
C ILE A 284 6.40 -15.94 -10.68
N THR A 285 5.26 -15.29 -10.80
CA THR A 285 4.82 -14.72 -12.09
C THR A 285 5.55 -13.42 -12.38
N LEU A 286 6.12 -13.28 -13.56
CA LEU A 286 6.84 -12.09 -14.03
C LEU A 286 5.99 -11.42 -15.11
N CYS A 287 4.99 -10.68 -14.65
CA CYS A 287 3.86 -10.24 -15.47
C CYS A 287 4.26 -9.33 -16.62
N ALA A 288 5.18 -8.39 -16.37
CA ALA A 288 5.59 -7.40 -17.38
C ALA A 288 6.54 -7.99 -18.44
N SER A 289 7.28 -9.06 -18.12
CA SER A 289 8.17 -9.73 -19.08
C SER A 289 7.58 -10.98 -19.75
N GLY A 290 6.44 -11.49 -19.26
CA GLY A 290 5.80 -12.68 -19.81
C GLY A 290 6.53 -13.98 -19.45
N GLN A 291 7.03 -14.07 -18.21
CA GLN A 291 7.89 -15.17 -17.75
C GLN A 291 7.41 -15.75 -16.41
N MET A 292 7.92 -16.92 -16.07
CA MET A 292 7.87 -17.51 -14.73
C MET A 292 9.28 -17.47 -14.12
N GLY A 293 9.40 -17.08 -12.86
CA GLY A 293 10.62 -17.21 -12.07
C GLY A 293 10.54 -18.41 -11.14
N LYS A 294 11.65 -19.12 -10.93
CA LYS A 294 11.82 -20.08 -9.84
C LYS A 294 12.97 -19.64 -8.95
N TYR A 295 12.70 -19.39 -7.69
CA TYR A 295 13.69 -19.23 -6.64
C TYR A 295 13.94 -20.57 -5.94
N ASP A 296 15.14 -21.08 -6.10
CA ASP A 296 15.59 -22.27 -5.41
C ASP A 296 16.05 -21.89 -3.99
N VAL A 297 15.27 -22.29 -2.97
CA VAL A 297 15.57 -22.03 -1.55
C VAL A 297 16.92 -22.59 -1.08
N GLN A 298 17.44 -23.66 -1.68
CA GLN A 298 18.71 -24.26 -1.30
C GLN A 298 19.89 -23.50 -1.91
N THR A 299 19.83 -23.23 -3.21
CA THR A 299 20.93 -22.56 -3.93
C THR A 299 20.85 -21.03 -3.89
N LYS A 300 19.71 -20.50 -3.43
CA LYS A 300 19.36 -19.08 -3.38
C LYS A 300 19.38 -18.38 -4.74
N LYS A 301 19.13 -19.11 -5.83
CA LYS A 301 19.17 -18.58 -7.20
C LYS A 301 17.77 -18.45 -7.79
N ILE A 302 17.55 -17.35 -8.51
CA ILE A 302 16.34 -17.14 -9.32
C ILE A 302 16.64 -17.46 -10.78
N THR A 303 15.86 -18.36 -11.38
CA THR A 303 15.93 -18.71 -12.80
C THR A 303 14.62 -18.34 -13.49
N ALA A 304 14.68 -17.75 -14.69
CA ALA A 304 13.51 -17.37 -15.46
C ALA A 304 13.21 -18.36 -16.59
N TYR A 305 11.94 -18.67 -16.79
CA TYR A 305 11.38 -19.55 -17.82
C TYR A 305 10.28 -18.81 -18.61
N SER A 306 9.94 -19.30 -19.81
CA SER A 306 8.78 -18.78 -20.55
C SER A 306 7.49 -19.15 -19.82
N SER A 307 6.55 -18.21 -19.72
CA SER A 307 5.20 -18.48 -19.19
C SER A 307 4.18 -18.82 -20.28
N ALA A 308 4.63 -19.34 -21.42
CA ALA A 308 3.75 -19.67 -22.54
C ALA A 308 4.09 -21.03 -23.11
N GLU A 309 3.08 -21.64 -23.74
CA GLU A 309 3.24 -22.87 -24.51
C GLU A 309 4.16 -22.64 -25.72
N ALA A 310 5.02 -23.61 -26.00
CA ALA A 310 5.88 -23.58 -27.18
C ALA A 310 5.02 -23.55 -28.47
N PRO A 311 5.41 -22.79 -29.52
CA PRO A 311 6.72 -22.15 -29.72
C PRO A 311 6.80 -20.69 -29.21
N ALA A 312 5.81 -20.22 -28.44
CA ALA A 312 5.84 -18.85 -27.94
C ALA A 312 7.00 -18.63 -26.97
N ARG A 313 7.82 -17.60 -27.22
CA ARG A 313 8.99 -17.30 -26.39
C ARG A 313 8.66 -16.72 -25.01
N ARG A 314 7.45 -16.17 -24.85
CA ARG A 314 6.94 -15.56 -23.61
C ARG A 314 5.41 -15.48 -23.61
N GLY A 315 4.82 -15.40 -22.41
CA GLY A 315 3.41 -15.05 -22.20
C GLY A 315 3.13 -13.57 -22.48
N SER A 316 1.87 -13.15 -22.28
CA SER A 316 1.49 -11.75 -22.42
C SER A 316 1.50 -11.03 -21.06
N TYR A 317 0.93 -11.66 -20.03
CA TYR A 317 0.86 -11.12 -18.68
C TYR A 317 0.52 -12.21 -17.64
N PRO A 318 1.45 -13.14 -17.32
CA PRO A 318 1.23 -14.14 -16.27
C PRO A 318 1.00 -13.42 -14.94
N HIS A 319 -0.06 -13.80 -14.21
CA HIS A 319 -0.62 -12.96 -13.15
C HIS A 319 -0.72 -13.67 -11.80
N THR A 320 -1.85 -14.30 -11.45
CA THR A 320 -2.01 -15.02 -10.18
C THR A 320 -1.61 -16.47 -10.40
N LEU A 321 -0.82 -17.04 -9.49
CA LEU A 321 -0.44 -18.45 -9.54
C LEU A 321 -0.89 -19.21 -8.28
N ARG A 322 -1.09 -20.52 -8.42
CA ARG A 322 -1.37 -21.45 -7.30
C ARG A 322 -0.77 -22.82 -7.60
N VAL A 323 -0.43 -23.54 -6.54
CA VAL A 323 0.00 -24.94 -6.60
C VAL A 323 -0.94 -25.75 -5.71
N ASN A 324 -1.53 -26.83 -6.24
CA ASN A 324 -2.34 -27.73 -5.43
C ASN A 324 -1.41 -28.68 -4.65
N PRO A 325 -1.38 -28.65 -3.30
CA PRO A 325 -0.50 -29.51 -2.50
C PRO A 325 -0.87 -30.99 -2.60
N ARG A 326 -2.05 -31.32 -3.14
CA ARG A 326 -2.51 -32.70 -3.37
C ARG A 326 -2.28 -33.20 -4.79
N ASP A 327 -1.80 -32.36 -5.70
CA ASP A 327 -1.45 -32.78 -7.06
C ASP A 327 -0.09 -33.48 -7.04
N PRO A 328 0.01 -34.79 -7.36
CA PRO A 328 1.29 -35.51 -7.33
C PRO A 328 2.32 -34.97 -8.33
N GLU A 329 1.90 -34.31 -9.41
CA GLU A 329 2.80 -33.70 -10.40
C GLU A 329 3.26 -32.30 -9.98
N GLY A 330 2.60 -31.70 -8.98
CA GLY A 330 2.88 -30.37 -8.48
C GLY A 330 2.76 -29.29 -9.55
N LEU A 331 1.74 -29.37 -10.41
CA LEU A 331 1.57 -28.42 -11.50
C LEU A 331 1.37 -26.99 -10.96
N ILE A 332 2.07 -26.04 -11.56
CA ILE A 332 1.94 -24.62 -11.27
C ILE A 332 0.89 -24.05 -12.21
N TRP A 333 -0.25 -23.65 -11.66
CA TRP A 333 -1.34 -23.05 -12.41
C TRP A 333 -1.28 -21.54 -12.33
N TYR A 334 -1.51 -20.84 -13.43
CA TYR A 334 -1.53 -19.39 -13.44
C TYR A 334 -2.45 -18.79 -14.49
N THR A 335 -3.03 -17.63 -14.19
CA THR A 335 -3.76 -16.81 -15.16
C THR A 335 -2.79 -16.03 -16.05
N ASP A 336 -3.13 -15.86 -17.33
CA ASP A 336 -2.50 -14.84 -18.19
C ASP A 336 -3.54 -13.76 -18.51
N ALA A 337 -3.41 -12.63 -17.82
CA ALA A 337 -4.31 -11.48 -17.93
C ALA A 337 -4.30 -10.85 -19.34
N GLY A 338 -3.25 -11.10 -20.13
CA GLY A 338 -3.08 -10.60 -21.49
C GLY A 338 -3.55 -11.56 -22.58
N ARG A 339 -3.91 -12.82 -22.26
CA ARG A 339 -4.33 -13.83 -23.27
C ARG A 339 -5.74 -14.38 -23.11
N ASN A 340 -6.52 -13.95 -22.11
CA ASN A 340 -7.80 -14.60 -21.79
C ASN A 340 -7.63 -16.13 -21.66
N SER A 341 -6.55 -16.55 -20.98
CA SER A 341 -6.13 -17.93 -20.83
C SER A 341 -5.69 -18.23 -19.40
N VAL A 342 -5.81 -19.49 -19.01
CA VAL A 342 -5.12 -20.08 -17.85
C VAL A 342 -4.05 -21.01 -18.39
N PHE A 343 -2.94 -21.15 -17.68
CA PHE A 343 -1.84 -22.04 -18.03
C PHE A 343 -1.51 -22.97 -16.88
N SER A 344 -0.98 -24.15 -17.21
CA SER A 344 -0.30 -25.02 -16.24
C SER A 344 1.16 -25.21 -16.69
N MET A 345 2.10 -25.19 -15.75
CA MET A 345 3.50 -25.52 -15.96
C MET A 345 3.93 -26.65 -15.05
N HIS A 346 4.60 -27.67 -15.60
CA HIS A 346 5.23 -28.70 -14.78
C HIS A 346 6.56 -28.19 -14.20
N PRO A 347 6.78 -28.24 -12.87
CA PRO A 347 7.97 -27.65 -12.23
C PRO A 347 9.31 -28.24 -12.66
N LYS A 348 9.34 -29.49 -13.13
CA LYS A 348 10.57 -30.22 -13.49
C LYS A 348 10.82 -30.21 -15.00
N THR A 349 9.85 -30.67 -15.78
CA THR A 349 9.99 -30.75 -17.26
C THR A 349 9.83 -29.40 -17.94
N ARG A 350 9.21 -28.42 -17.27
CA ARG A 350 8.89 -27.09 -17.78
C ARG A 350 7.93 -27.12 -18.98
N PHE A 351 7.23 -28.23 -19.18
CA PHE A 351 6.14 -28.30 -20.14
C PHE A 351 5.05 -27.33 -19.71
N VAL A 352 4.59 -26.50 -20.65
CA VAL A 352 3.54 -25.49 -20.43
C VAL A 352 2.38 -25.81 -21.35
N LYS A 353 1.17 -25.85 -20.77
CA LYS A 353 -0.09 -26.06 -21.49
C LYS A 353 -0.98 -24.83 -21.35
N GLU A 354 -1.59 -24.40 -22.45
CA GLU A 354 -2.56 -23.31 -22.47
C GLU A 354 -4.00 -23.83 -22.45
N TYR A 355 -4.83 -23.27 -21.57
CA TYR A 355 -6.28 -23.46 -21.52
C TYR A 355 -6.96 -22.15 -21.93
N LYS A 356 -7.52 -22.14 -23.14
CA LYS A 356 -8.22 -20.97 -23.68
C LYS A 356 -9.58 -20.82 -23.01
N LEU A 357 -9.85 -19.64 -22.48
CA LEU A 357 -11.11 -19.38 -21.80
C LEU A 357 -12.18 -18.83 -22.76
N LEU A 358 -13.44 -18.94 -22.35
CA LEU A 358 -14.56 -18.45 -23.15
C LEU A 358 -14.50 -16.92 -23.32
N SER A 359 -15.13 -16.37 -24.37
CA SER A 359 -15.11 -14.92 -24.63
C SER A 359 -16.46 -14.36 -25.07
N LYS A 360 -17.38 -15.23 -25.49
CA LYS A 360 -18.67 -14.83 -26.04
C LYS A 360 -19.50 -14.07 -24.99
N GLY A 361 -20.00 -12.89 -25.36
CA GLY A 361 -20.89 -12.09 -24.52
C GLY A 361 -20.23 -11.47 -23.28
N GLN A 362 -18.92 -11.27 -23.30
CA GLN A 362 -18.16 -10.69 -22.18
C GLN A 362 -17.70 -9.27 -22.50
N ALA A 363 -17.56 -8.45 -21.47
CA ALA A 363 -17.01 -7.10 -21.60
C ALA A 363 -15.50 -7.17 -21.91
N VAL A 364 -15.05 -6.24 -22.75
CA VAL A 364 -13.65 -6.12 -23.15
C VAL A 364 -13.15 -4.74 -22.72
N ALA A 365 -12.17 -4.71 -21.83
CA ALA A 365 -11.61 -3.46 -21.33
C ALA A 365 -10.70 -2.77 -22.37
N ALA A 366 -10.75 -1.43 -22.39
CA ALA A 366 -10.03 -0.59 -23.36
C ALA A 366 -8.78 0.12 -22.78
N GLY A 367 -8.37 -0.21 -21.56
CA GLY A 367 -7.17 0.35 -20.92
C GLY A 367 -5.86 -0.21 -21.49
N LYS A 368 -4.78 -0.05 -20.71
CA LYS A 368 -3.45 -0.61 -20.97
C LYS A 368 -3.05 -1.57 -19.85
N GLY A 369 -2.01 -2.38 -20.09
CA GLY A 369 -1.51 -3.33 -19.10
C GLY A 369 -2.63 -4.24 -18.56
N GLU A 370 -2.73 -4.33 -17.23
CA GLU A 370 -3.76 -5.10 -16.50
C GLU A 370 -5.20 -4.60 -16.74
N SER A 371 -5.38 -3.37 -17.23
CA SER A 371 -6.69 -2.77 -17.49
C SER A 371 -7.21 -3.02 -18.91
N LYS A 372 -6.67 -4.00 -19.64
CA LYS A 372 -7.01 -4.27 -21.05
C LYS A 372 -7.56 -5.68 -21.26
N GLY A 373 -8.55 -5.80 -22.15
CA GLY A 373 -9.05 -7.07 -22.66
C GLY A 373 -10.09 -7.75 -21.76
N ILE A 374 -10.31 -9.04 -22.00
CA ILE A 374 -11.01 -9.94 -21.07
C ILE A 374 -9.89 -10.47 -20.17
N THR A 375 -9.88 -10.06 -18.91
CA THR A 375 -8.71 -10.18 -18.04
C THR A 375 -8.93 -11.26 -16.97
N PRO A 376 -8.46 -12.50 -17.17
CA PRO A 376 -8.31 -13.47 -16.08
C PRO A 376 -7.44 -12.88 -14.99
N TYR A 377 -7.87 -13.04 -13.74
CA TYR A 377 -7.25 -12.36 -12.61
C TYR A 377 -6.94 -13.33 -11.49
N GLY A 378 -7.93 -13.69 -10.68
CA GLY A 378 -7.78 -14.67 -9.60
C GLY A 378 -7.77 -16.10 -10.13
N LEU A 379 -7.10 -16.99 -9.40
CA LEU A 379 -7.06 -18.42 -9.64
C LEU A 379 -6.99 -19.13 -8.30
N ASP A 380 -7.71 -20.24 -8.17
CA ASP A 380 -7.56 -21.18 -7.06
C ASP A 380 -7.84 -22.61 -7.51
N TYR A 381 -7.37 -23.59 -6.77
CA TYR A 381 -7.74 -24.99 -6.97
C TYR A 381 -8.82 -25.38 -5.96
N SER A 382 -9.70 -26.29 -6.36
CA SER A 382 -10.67 -26.89 -5.46
C SER A 382 -9.97 -27.99 -4.64
N PRO A 383 -9.96 -27.90 -3.29
CA PRO A 383 -9.39 -28.94 -2.46
C PRO A 383 -10.24 -30.23 -2.46
N VAL A 384 -11.46 -30.18 -3.01
CA VAL A 384 -12.42 -31.30 -3.02
C VAL A 384 -12.22 -32.21 -4.24
N ASP A 385 -12.08 -31.62 -5.42
CA ASP A 385 -12.09 -32.34 -6.70
C ASP A 385 -10.92 -31.95 -7.64
N GLY A 386 -9.98 -31.11 -7.17
CA GLY A 386 -8.78 -30.73 -7.92
C GLY A 386 -9.03 -29.77 -9.09
N MET A 387 -10.26 -29.31 -9.26
CA MET A 387 -10.66 -28.45 -10.37
C MET A 387 -10.11 -27.04 -10.21
N ILE A 388 -9.77 -26.40 -11.32
CA ILE A 388 -9.13 -25.08 -11.28
C ILE A 388 -10.18 -24.01 -11.51
N TRP A 389 -10.39 -23.17 -10.50
CA TRP A 389 -11.30 -22.05 -10.54
C TRP A 389 -10.55 -20.76 -10.87
N TYR A 390 -11.19 -19.87 -11.63
CA TYR A 390 -10.63 -18.58 -11.97
C TYR A 390 -11.71 -17.50 -12.01
N SER A 391 -11.28 -16.25 -11.89
CA SER A 391 -12.12 -15.09 -12.14
C SER A 391 -11.61 -14.30 -13.34
N LYS A 392 -12.54 -13.58 -13.97
CA LYS A 392 -12.26 -12.59 -15.00
C LYS A 392 -12.77 -11.24 -14.54
N LEU A 393 -11.85 -10.40 -14.08
CA LEU A 393 -12.15 -9.10 -13.52
C LEU A 393 -12.93 -8.23 -14.51
N ASN A 394 -12.38 -8.03 -15.71
CA ASN A 394 -13.01 -7.20 -16.75
C ASN A 394 -14.10 -7.95 -17.54
N GLY A 395 -13.98 -9.28 -17.67
CA GLY A 395 -14.99 -10.10 -18.35
C GLY A 395 -16.28 -10.30 -17.54
N ASN A 396 -16.23 -9.98 -16.24
CA ASN A 396 -17.27 -10.25 -15.25
C ASN A 396 -17.72 -11.72 -15.26
N ARG A 397 -16.77 -12.63 -15.07
CA ARG A 397 -17.04 -14.07 -14.98
C ARG A 397 -16.27 -14.69 -13.83
N ILE A 398 -16.82 -15.79 -13.31
CA ILE A 398 -16.01 -16.85 -12.71
C ILE A 398 -16.10 -18.07 -13.61
N GLY A 399 -15.11 -18.94 -13.57
CA GLY A 399 -15.12 -20.17 -14.33
C GLY A 399 -14.31 -21.27 -13.69
N ARG A 400 -14.47 -22.47 -14.24
CA ARG A 400 -13.83 -23.70 -13.83
C ARG A 400 -13.20 -24.40 -15.03
N ILE A 401 -12.07 -25.05 -14.78
CA ILE A 401 -11.34 -25.93 -15.70
C ILE A 401 -11.23 -27.31 -15.05
N ASP A 402 -11.56 -28.35 -15.81
CA ASP A 402 -11.21 -29.73 -15.54
C ASP A 402 -9.78 -30.04 -16.04
N PRO A 403 -8.79 -30.17 -15.14
CA PRO A 403 -7.41 -30.42 -15.55
C PRO A 403 -7.22 -31.80 -16.21
N ALA A 404 -8.13 -32.75 -16.01
CA ALA A 404 -8.08 -34.08 -16.63
C ALA A 404 -8.60 -34.07 -18.09
N ALA A 405 -9.39 -33.07 -18.47
CA ALA A 405 -9.88 -32.92 -19.83
C ALA A 405 -8.79 -32.35 -20.76
N PRO A 406 -8.66 -32.83 -22.02
CA PRO A 406 -7.64 -32.35 -22.96
C PRO A 406 -7.66 -30.82 -23.14
N ASP A 407 -8.84 -30.24 -23.33
CA ASP A 407 -9.03 -28.79 -23.50
C ASP A 407 -9.56 -28.09 -22.24
N GLY A 408 -9.60 -28.80 -21.10
CA GLY A 408 -10.01 -28.24 -19.82
C GLY A 408 -11.50 -28.20 -19.52
N ASP A 409 -12.39 -28.62 -20.44
CA ASP A 409 -13.86 -28.54 -20.29
C ASP A 409 -14.37 -27.27 -19.58
N VAL A 410 -14.06 -26.11 -20.17
CA VAL A 410 -14.24 -24.82 -19.51
C VAL A 410 -15.71 -24.45 -19.36
N LYS A 411 -16.14 -24.19 -18.12
CA LYS A 411 -17.48 -23.66 -17.79
C LYS A 411 -17.37 -22.32 -17.08
N GLU A 412 -18.27 -21.38 -17.39
CA GLU A 412 -18.29 -20.03 -16.81
C GLU A 412 -19.68 -19.58 -16.36
N TRP A 413 -19.69 -18.80 -15.29
CA TRP A 413 -20.89 -18.18 -14.71
C TRP A 413 -20.72 -16.66 -14.63
N ASN A 414 -21.85 -15.95 -14.73
CA ASN A 414 -21.90 -14.50 -14.52
C ASN A 414 -22.30 -14.22 -13.07
N PRO A 415 -21.40 -13.69 -12.22
CA PRO A 415 -21.78 -13.30 -10.86
C PRO A 415 -22.81 -12.15 -10.88
N PRO A 416 -23.76 -12.12 -9.93
CA PRO A 416 -24.74 -11.04 -9.78
C PRO A 416 -24.14 -9.79 -9.09
N PHE A 417 -22.90 -9.45 -9.44
CA PHE A 417 -22.13 -8.29 -8.98
C PHE A 417 -21.01 -7.99 -9.98
N ARG A 418 -20.33 -6.84 -9.80
CA ARG A 418 -19.27 -6.38 -10.70
C ARG A 418 -17.86 -6.60 -10.16
N GLY A 419 -17.00 -7.02 -11.08
CA GLY A 419 -15.55 -7.13 -10.86
C GLY A 419 -15.17 -8.29 -9.94
N PRO A 420 -15.52 -9.56 -10.27
CA PRO A 420 -15.00 -10.69 -9.52
C PRO A 420 -13.46 -10.68 -9.59
N ARG A 421 -12.80 -10.55 -8.44
CA ARG A 421 -11.33 -10.42 -8.37
C ARG A 421 -10.69 -11.69 -7.83
N ARG A 422 -9.82 -11.68 -6.82
CA ARG A 422 -9.14 -12.92 -6.37
C ARG A 422 -10.09 -13.79 -5.54
N LEU A 423 -10.64 -14.83 -6.17
CA LEU A 423 -11.49 -15.84 -5.53
C LEU A 423 -10.66 -16.90 -4.80
N HIS A 424 -11.29 -17.61 -3.86
CA HIS A 424 -10.79 -18.87 -3.30
C HIS A 424 -11.91 -19.89 -3.13
N VAL A 425 -11.54 -21.17 -3.06
CA VAL A 425 -12.46 -22.29 -2.86
C VAL A 425 -12.30 -22.86 -1.46
N ASP A 426 -13.38 -22.96 -0.70
CA ASP A 426 -13.33 -23.52 0.66
C ASP A 426 -13.22 -25.05 0.68
N GLN A 427 -12.99 -25.60 1.87
CA GLN A 427 -12.82 -27.04 2.07
C GLN A 427 -14.09 -27.86 1.75
N LYS A 428 -15.24 -27.21 1.50
CA LYS A 428 -16.51 -27.82 1.06
C LYS A 428 -16.77 -27.64 -0.44
N GLY A 429 -15.87 -26.96 -1.15
CA GLY A 429 -16.00 -26.67 -2.57
C GLY A 429 -16.83 -25.42 -2.88
N ILE A 430 -17.15 -24.59 -1.88
CA ILE A 430 -17.86 -23.32 -2.11
C ILE A 430 -16.86 -22.28 -2.59
N VAL A 431 -17.24 -21.53 -3.62
CA VAL A 431 -16.37 -20.50 -4.21
C VAL A 431 -16.72 -19.14 -3.58
N TRP A 432 -15.74 -18.53 -2.92
CA TRP A 432 -15.85 -17.19 -2.34
C TRP A 432 -15.17 -16.18 -3.25
N VAL A 433 -15.86 -15.07 -3.53
CA VAL A 433 -15.45 -14.12 -4.56
C VAL A 433 -15.62 -12.68 -4.06
N PRO A 434 -14.54 -11.86 -4.00
CA PRO A 434 -14.70 -10.44 -3.75
C PRO A 434 -15.20 -9.74 -5.03
N GLY A 435 -16.30 -9.02 -4.92
CA GLY A 435 -16.82 -8.14 -5.97
C GLY A 435 -16.13 -6.77 -5.89
N PHE A 436 -14.95 -6.63 -6.50
CA PHE A 436 -14.14 -5.41 -6.45
C PHE A 436 -14.88 -4.15 -6.92
N GLY A 437 -15.68 -4.27 -7.98
CA GLY A 437 -16.46 -3.15 -8.50
C GLY A 437 -17.63 -2.79 -7.59
N SER A 438 -18.41 -3.78 -7.19
CA SER A 438 -19.63 -3.59 -6.38
C SER A 438 -19.39 -3.42 -4.88
N GLY A 439 -18.19 -3.76 -4.37
CA GLY A 439 -17.86 -3.76 -2.95
C GLY A 439 -18.67 -4.76 -2.13
N VAL A 440 -18.76 -5.99 -2.62
CA VAL A 440 -19.53 -7.09 -2.02
C VAL A 440 -18.67 -8.33 -1.82
N LEU A 441 -19.15 -9.26 -0.99
CA LEU A 441 -18.63 -10.64 -0.91
C LEU A 441 -19.66 -11.60 -1.52
N GLY A 442 -19.25 -12.33 -2.55
CA GLY A 442 -20.05 -13.37 -3.19
C GLY A 442 -19.70 -14.76 -2.67
N LYS A 443 -20.73 -15.59 -2.45
CA LYS A 443 -20.65 -17.02 -2.18
C LYS A 443 -21.35 -17.76 -3.32
N PHE A 444 -20.67 -18.68 -3.97
CA PHE A 444 -21.21 -19.51 -5.05
C PHE A 444 -21.11 -20.98 -4.70
N ASP A 445 -22.25 -21.68 -4.73
CA ASP A 445 -22.28 -23.13 -4.60
C ASP A 445 -22.26 -23.77 -6.00
N PRO A 446 -21.18 -24.46 -6.40
CA PRO A 446 -21.09 -25.04 -7.74
C PRO A 446 -22.00 -26.26 -7.95
N LYS A 447 -22.58 -26.84 -6.88
CA LYS A 447 -23.50 -27.98 -7.00
C LYS A 447 -24.91 -27.53 -7.34
N THR A 448 -25.35 -26.42 -6.76
CA THR A 448 -26.68 -25.84 -7.01
C THR A 448 -26.64 -24.71 -8.04
N GLU A 449 -25.46 -24.18 -8.33
CA GLU A 449 -25.22 -22.99 -9.15
C GLU A 449 -25.89 -21.72 -8.59
N GLU A 450 -26.09 -21.69 -7.27
CA GLU A 450 -26.74 -20.57 -6.59
C GLU A 450 -25.72 -19.58 -5.99
N TRP A 451 -26.11 -18.31 -5.99
CA TRP A 451 -25.35 -17.22 -5.40
C TRP A 451 -25.98 -16.73 -4.09
N THR A 452 -25.13 -16.39 -3.12
CA THR A 452 -25.48 -15.48 -2.03
C THR A 452 -24.52 -14.30 -2.07
N VAL A 453 -25.04 -13.08 -2.04
CA VAL A 453 -24.24 -11.84 -2.07
C VAL A 453 -24.41 -11.09 -0.77
N TYR A 454 -23.30 -10.73 -0.14
CA TYR A 454 -23.27 -9.95 1.10
C TYR A 454 -22.75 -8.54 0.81
N ALA A 455 -23.52 -7.53 1.22
CA ALA A 455 -23.04 -6.15 1.18
C ALA A 455 -21.92 -5.96 2.21
N LEU A 456 -20.77 -5.45 1.79
CA LEU A 456 -19.76 -5.00 2.76
C LEU A 456 -20.22 -3.69 3.41
N PRO A 457 -19.77 -3.37 4.63
CA PRO A 457 -19.97 -2.04 5.20
C PRO A 457 -19.45 -0.96 4.23
N ASP A 458 -20.28 0.04 3.92
CA ASP A 458 -19.96 1.08 2.94
C ASP A 458 -19.68 0.53 1.51
N SER A 459 -20.39 -0.54 1.11
CA SER A 459 -20.17 -1.32 -0.12
C SER A 459 -19.84 -0.49 -1.36
N GLU A 460 -20.61 0.56 -1.65
CA GLU A 460 -20.40 1.37 -2.85
C GLU A 460 -18.99 1.97 -2.96
N ASN A 461 -18.34 2.22 -1.82
CA ASN A 461 -17.03 2.86 -1.73
C ASN A 461 -15.91 1.85 -1.39
N GLN A 462 -16.26 0.60 -1.10
CA GLN A 462 -15.29 -0.48 -0.89
C GLN A 462 -14.75 -1.05 -2.20
N ILE A 463 -13.53 -1.55 -2.15
CA ILE A 463 -12.80 -2.15 -3.27
C ILE A 463 -12.07 -3.43 -2.83
N PRO A 464 -12.78 -4.46 -2.34
CA PRO A 464 -12.15 -5.68 -1.82
C PRO A 464 -11.28 -6.32 -2.90
N TYR A 465 -9.99 -6.54 -2.59
CA TYR A 465 -9.02 -6.99 -3.58
C TYR A 465 -8.93 -8.52 -3.66
N ALA A 466 -8.54 -9.15 -2.55
CA ALA A 466 -8.43 -10.58 -2.38
C ALA A 466 -9.12 -11.04 -1.09
N LEU A 467 -9.31 -12.34 -1.02
CA LEU A 467 -9.69 -13.06 0.18
C LEU A 467 -8.87 -14.34 0.26
N ASN A 468 -8.78 -14.94 1.45
CA ASN A 468 -8.29 -16.31 1.65
C ASN A 468 -9.11 -16.96 2.77
N ILE A 469 -9.06 -18.28 2.88
CA ILE A 469 -9.91 -19.06 3.79
C ILE A 469 -9.01 -19.73 4.82
N ASP A 470 -9.22 -19.41 6.09
CA ASP A 470 -8.39 -19.96 7.14
C ASP A 470 -8.69 -21.46 7.37
N PRO A 471 -7.82 -22.20 8.08
CA PRO A 471 -8.04 -23.62 8.36
C PRO A 471 -9.32 -23.92 9.16
N LYS A 472 -9.91 -22.92 9.83
CA LYS A 472 -11.17 -23.05 10.58
C LYS A 472 -12.40 -22.77 9.70
N GLY A 473 -12.20 -22.31 8.47
CA GLY A 473 -13.24 -22.02 7.49
C GLY A 473 -13.79 -20.59 7.58
N PHE A 474 -13.11 -19.67 8.27
CA PHE A 474 -13.45 -18.24 8.17
C PHE A 474 -12.88 -17.65 6.89
N VAL A 475 -13.62 -16.73 6.27
CA VAL A 475 -13.21 -16.04 5.05
C VAL A 475 -12.57 -14.71 5.43
N TRP A 476 -11.27 -14.58 5.21
CA TRP A 476 -10.53 -13.35 5.46
C TRP A 476 -10.47 -12.51 4.20
N VAL A 477 -10.72 -11.20 4.30
CA VAL A 477 -10.83 -10.29 3.15
C VAL A 477 -9.99 -9.02 3.37
N CYS A 478 -9.24 -8.62 2.35
CA CYS A 478 -8.45 -7.39 2.40
C CYS A 478 -9.37 -6.15 2.54
N GLY A 479 -9.16 -5.36 3.59
CA GLY A 479 -9.78 -4.04 3.78
C GLY A 479 -9.08 -2.96 2.97
N THR A 480 -8.99 -3.19 1.66
CA THR A 480 -8.18 -2.39 0.73
C THR A 480 -8.58 -0.91 0.71
N GLY A 481 -9.83 -0.55 1.07
CA GLY A 481 -10.32 0.84 1.07
C GLY A 481 -10.23 1.58 2.41
N ASN A 482 -10.02 0.89 3.53
CA ASN A 482 -10.22 1.47 4.87
C ASN A 482 -9.16 1.07 5.92
N ASP A 483 -7.99 0.61 5.48
CA ASP A 483 -6.85 0.27 6.35
C ASP A 483 -7.17 -0.83 7.37
N THR A 484 -7.89 -1.86 6.92
CA THR A 484 -8.30 -2.99 7.75
C THR A 484 -7.92 -4.32 7.11
N ILE A 485 -7.99 -5.38 7.93
CA ILE A 485 -8.19 -6.74 7.48
C ILE A 485 -9.50 -7.23 8.09
N ASN A 486 -10.28 -7.97 7.33
CA ASN A 486 -11.61 -8.37 7.75
C ASN A 486 -11.73 -9.89 7.81
N ARG A 487 -12.58 -10.39 8.69
CA ARG A 487 -12.90 -11.81 8.82
C ARG A 487 -14.41 -12.00 8.82
N PHE A 488 -14.89 -12.89 7.96
CA PHE A 488 -16.29 -13.28 7.85
C PHE A 488 -16.48 -14.71 8.33
N ASP A 489 -17.48 -14.91 9.19
CA ASP A 489 -17.93 -16.24 9.60
C ASP A 489 -19.07 -16.71 8.68
N PRO A 490 -18.87 -17.73 7.83
CA PRO A 490 -19.92 -18.24 6.95
C PRO A 490 -21.11 -18.90 7.67
N LYS A 491 -20.97 -19.27 8.94
CA LYS A 491 -22.05 -19.90 9.73
C LYS A 491 -22.96 -18.86 10.34
N THR A 492 -22.40 -17.79 10.90
CA THR A 492 -23.19 -16.74 11.57
C THR A 492 -23.43 -15.51 10.70
N GLU A 493 -22.72 -15.42 9.56
CA GLU A 493 -22.71 -14.28 8.64
C GLU A 493 -22.24 -12.97 9.27
N LYS A 494 -21.41 -13.10 10.32
CA LYS A 494 -20.86 -11.94 11.03
C LYS A 494 -19.55 -11.54 10.38
N TRP A 495 -19.39 -10.23 10.23
CA TRP A 495 -18.23 -9.54 9.71
C TRP A 495 -17.50 -8.84 10.83
N LEU A 496 -16.24 -9.21 11.00
CA LEU A 496 -15.31 -8.60 11.95
C LEU A 496 -14.33 -7.74 11.16
N GLU A 497 -14.24 -6.46 11.52
CA GLU A 497 -13.26 -5.52 10.97
C GLU A 497 -12.10 -5.32 11.97
N ILE A 498 -10.88 -5.65 11.55
CA ILE A 498 -9.65 -5.49 12.35
C ILE A 498 -8.87 -4.31 11.77
N ARG A 499 -8.79 -3.21 12.51
CA ARG A 499 -8.06 -2.00 12.09
C ARG A 499 -6.56 -2.23 12.17
N LEU A 500 -5.84 -1.79 11.14
CA LEU A 500 -4.38 -1.86 11.10
C LEU A 500 -3.73 -0.65 11.78
N PRO A 501 -2.48 -0.77 12.29
CA PRO A 501 -1.84 0.32 13.05
C PRO A 501 -1.51 1.57 12.24
N MET A 502 -1.37 1.42 10.92
CA MET A 502 -0.85 2.43 10.02
C MET A 502 -1.93 2.94 9.08
N ARG A 503 -1.87 4.21 8.70
CA ARG A 503 -2.71 4.78 7.65
C ARG A 503 -2.21 4.32 6.28
N VAL A 504 -3.13 4.17 5.34
CA VAL A 504 -2.85 3.81 3.94
C VAL A 504 -2.10 2.48 3.85
N SER A 505 -2.63 1.43 4.48
CA SER A 505 -2.01 0.11 4.45
C SER A 505 -2.20 -0.58 3.09
N TYR A 506 -3.37 -0.42 2.47
CA TYR A 506 -3.75 -1.00 1.17
C TYR A 506 -3.25 -2.44 0.96
N THR A 507 -4.03 -3.43 1.40
CA THR A 507 -3.64 -4.86 1.36
C THR A 507 -4.20 -5.57 0.12
N ARG A 508 -3.48 -6.60 -0.36
CA ARG A 508 -3.83 -7.38 -1.57
C ARG A 508 -3.72 -8.89 -1.46
N GLU A 509 -3.09 -9.40 -0.43
CA GLU A 509 -2.83 -10.82 -0.27
C GLU A 509 -2.91 -11.21 1.20
N ILE A 510 -3.38 -12.42 1.49
CA ILE A 510 -3.54 -12.95 2.84
C ILE A 510 -3.05 -14.38 2.86
N GLU A 511 -2.07 -14.67 3.71
CA GLU A 511 -1.59 -16.03 3.98
C GLU A 511 -1.80 -16.42 5.43
N PHE A 512 -1.72 -17.71 5.73
CA PHE A 512 -1.86 -18.22 7.09
C PHE A 512 -0.63 -19.03 7.50
N ASP A 513 -0.12 -18.79 8.70
CA ASP A 513 0.88 -19.68 9.29
C ASP A 513 0.24 -20.96 9.85
N GLU A 514 1.08 -21.93 10.26
CA GLU A 514 0.62 -23.21 10.82
C GLU A 514 -0.26 -23.05 12.08
N ALA A 515 -0.10 -21.94 12.81
CA ALA A 515 -0.93 -21.63 13.98
C ALA A 515 -2.27 -20.96 13.60
N GLY A 516 -2.49 -20.70 12.32
CA GLY A 516 -3.69 -20.05 11.79
C GLY A 516 -3.70 -18.54 11.96
N ASN A 517 -2.54 -17.90 12.20
CA ASN A 517 -2.46 -16.44 12.22
C ASN A 517 -2.43 -15.91 10.79
N ALA A 518 -3.10 -14.78 10.56
CA ALA A 518 -3.16 -14.16 9.25
C ALA A 518 -1.91 -13.30 9.00
N TRP A 519 -1.35 -13.40 7.80
CA TRP A 519 -0.22 -12.63 7.31
C TRP A 519 -0.64 -11.84 6.07
N THR A 520 -0.25 -10.57 6.01
CA THR A 520 -0.49 -9.70 4.84
C THR A 520 0.72 -8.79 4.65
N SER A 521 0.75 -8.07 3.54
CA SER A 521 1.69 -6.98 3.33
C SER A 521 0.96 -5.71 2.91
N THR A 522 1.59 -4.56 3.17
CA THR A 522 1.12 -3.32 2.56
C THR A 522 1.51 -3.30 1.09
N SER A 523 0.54 -3.00 0.27
CA SER A 523 0.67 -3.00 -1.19
C SER A 523 0.52 -1.57 -1.72
N GLY A 524 0.85 -1.36 -2.99
CA GLY A 524 0.71 -0.05 -3.63
C GLY A 524 1.89 0.90 -3.40
N PRO A 525 1.84 2.12 -3.96
CA PRO A 525 2.99 3.01 -3.98
C PRO A 525 3.32 3.51 -2.58
N SER A 526 4.51 3.18 -2.07
CA SER A 526 4.86 3.54 -0.70
C SER A 526 4.86 5.04 -0.45
N ARG A 527 5.00 5.89 -1.47
CA ARG A 527 4.80 7.35 -1.33
C ARG A 527 3.42 7.77 -0.77
N HIS A 528 2.41 6.90 -0.79
CA HIS A 528 1.12 7.17 -0.15
C HIS A 528 1.03 6.62 1.29
N MET A 529 1.89 5.67 1.65
CA MET A 529 1.89 5.01 2.96
C MET A 529 2.46 5.95 4.03
N GLU A 530 1.93 5.89 5.25
CA GLU A 530 2.29 6.77 6.36
C GLU A 530 3.81 6.90 6.61
N ARG A 531 4.53 5.77 6.65
CA ARG A 531 5.99 5.73 6.87
C ARG A 531 6.81 5.66 5.58
N ALA A 532 6.14 5.74 4.43
CA ALA A 532 6.71 5.60 3.09
C ALA A 532 7.48 4.29 2.80
N LEU A 533 7.18 3.25 3.58
CA LEU A 533 7.84 1.95 3.56
C LEU A 533 6.82 0.83 3.47
N GLY A 534 7.22 -0.27 2.85
CA GLY A 534 6.41 -1.49 2.83
C GLY A 534 6.44 -2.16 4.18
N GLN A 535 5.38 -2.89 4.50
CA GLN A 535 5.24 -3.57 5.78
C GLN A 535 4.79 -5.00 5.52
N ILE A 536 5.38 -5.94 6.24
CA ILE A 536 4.87 -7.30 6.41
C ILE A 536 4.15 -7.30 7.76
N ILE A 537 2.93 -7.83 7.81
CA ILE A 537 2.03 -7.72 8.94
C ILE A 537 1.53 -9.11 9.31
N LYS A 538 1.66 -9.48 10.58
CA LYS A 538 1.07 -10.66 11.20
C LYS A 538 -0.06 -10.23 12.14
N ILE A 539 -1.20 -10.92 12.09
CA ILE A 539 -2.37 -10.69 12.92
C ILE A 539 -2.70 -11.97 13.68
N GLU A 540 -2.70 -11.87 15.00
CA GLU A 540 -2.96 -12.96 15.92
C GLU A 540 -4.25 -12.64 16.69
N ILE A 541 -5.26 -13.50 16.59
CA ILE A 541 -6.48 -13.38 17.40
C ILE A 541 -6.19 -14.03 18.76
N LEU A 542 -6.14 -13.21 19.81
CA LEU A 542 -5.82 -13.66 21.17
C LEU A 542 -7.02 -14.32 21.83
N GLU A 543 -8.22 -13.80 21.58
CA GLU A 543 -9.48 -14.34 22.05
C GLU A 543 -10.58 -14.06 21.03
N ASP A 544 -11.24 -15.13 20.58
CA ASP A 544 -12.34 -15.05 19.62
C ASP A 544 -13.69 -15.15 20.34
N GLN A 545 -14.47 -14.08 20.27
CA GLN A 545 -15.80 -13.99 20.89
C GLN A 545 -16.92 -14.31 19.89
N HIS A 546 -16.59 -14.61 18.63
CA HIS A 546 -17.56 -14.87 17.55
C HIS A 546 -18.61 -13.74 17.39
N ASP A 547 -18.17 -12.51 17.64
CA ASP A 547 -18.92 -11.27 17.46
C ASP A 547 -18.63 -10.64 16.08
N GLY A 548 -19.18 -9.45 15.84
CA GLY A 548 -19.13 -8.77 14.55
C GLY A 548 -20.52 -8.38 14.04
N VAL A 549 -20.53 -7.63 12.93
CA VAL A 549 -21.75 -7.10 12.31
C VAL A 549 -22.32 -8.14 11.35
N LYS A 550 -23.59 -8.49 11.50
CA LYS A 550 -24.25 -9.39 10.54
C LYS A 550 -24.38 -8.69 9.19
N LEU A 551 -23.82 -9.28 8.13
CA LEU A 551 -23.95 -8.70 6.79
C LEU A 551 -25.35 -8.94 6.22
N ALA A 552 -25.85 -7.93 5.51
CA ALA A 552 -27.09 -8.06 4.75
C ALA A 552 -26.84 -8.92 3.50
N ARG A 553 -27.68 -9.93 3.30
CA ARG A 553 -27.83 -10.59 2.00
C ARG A 553 -28.60 -9.66 1.07
N ILE A 554 -28.06 -9.41 -0.12
CA ILE A 554 -28.64 -8.46 -1.07
C ILE A 554 -28.75 -9.06 -2.46
N ASN A 555 -29.64 -8.49 -3.27
CA ASN A 555 -29.70 -8.68 -4.71
C ASN A 555 -29.51 -7.31 -5.35
N LEU A 556 -28.47 -7.15 -6.17
CA LEU A 556 -28.22 -5.89 -6.87
C LEU A 556 -29.15 -5.76 -8.07
N SER A 557 -29.81 -4.61 -8.20
CA SER A 557 -30.57 -4.24 -9.39
C SER A 557 -29.67 -3.99 -10.59
N ASP A 558 -30.25 -3.91 -11.80
CA ASP A 558 -29.50 -3.60 -13.01
C ASP A 558 -28.76 -2.26 -12.93
N ASP A 559 -29.35 -1.25 -12.28
CA ASP A 559 -28.70 0.05 -12.07
C ASP A 559 -27.50 -0.05 -11.11
N GLU A 560 -27.65 -0.78 -10.00
CA GLU A 560 -26.56 -1.04 -9.06
C GLU A 560 -25.44 -1.89 -9.67
N LEU A 561 -25.75 -2.67 -10.71
CA LEU A 561 -24.78 -3.37 -11.53
C LEU A 561 -24.20 -2.49 -12.66
N GLY A 562 -24.66 -1.25 -12.82
CA GLY A 562 -24.27 -0.38 -13.92
C GLY A 562 -24.63 -0.94 -15.30
N THR A 563 -25.64 -1.80 -15.37
CA THR A 563 -26.16 -2.41 -16.59
C THR A 563 -27.08 -1.42 -17.29
N LEU A 564 -26.85 -1.20 -18.58
CA LEU A 564 -27.75 -0.38 -19.39
C LEU A 564 -28.97 -1.21 -19.79
N THR A 565 -30.16 -0.79 -19.38
CA THR A 565 -31.45 -1.25 -19.86
C THR A 565 -31.80 -0.56 -21.19
N ALA A 566 -32.87 -1.01 -21.85
CA ALA A 566 -33.37 -0.33 -23.05
C ALA A 566 -33.75 1.14 -22.80
N GLU A 567 -34.10 1.47 -21.56
CA GLU A 567 -34.60 2.78 -21.14
C GLU A 567 -33.49 3.80 -20.83
N ASN A 568 -32.31 3.33 -20.40
CA ASN A 568 -31.19 4.20 -19.98
C ASN A 568 -29.97 4.13 -20.94
N LYS A 569 -30.09 3.42 -22.06
CA LYS A 569 -29.01 3.29 -23.06
C LYS A 569 -28.77 4.63 -23.78
N PRO A 570 -27.59 5.26 -23.62
CA PRO A 570 -27.32 6.52 -24.31
C PRO A 570 -27.24 6.31 -25.83
N ALA A 571 -27.65 7.34 -26.58
CA ALA A 571 -27.52 7.34 -28.03
C ALA A 571 -26.06 7.06 -28.44
N PRO A 572 -25.81 6.31 -29.54
CA PRO A 572 -24.46 5.99 -29.97
C PRO A 572 -23.64 7.28 -30.16
N LEU A 573 -22.58 7.43 -29.38
CA LEU A 573 -21.60 8.48 -29.63
C LEU A 573 -20.98 8.20 -31.01
N GLY A 574 -21.26 9.07 -31.99
CA GLY A 574 -20.64 8.99 -33.31
C GLY A 574 -19.10 8.93 -33.19
N LYS A 575 -18.43 8.33 -34.18
CA LYS A 575 -16.97 8.09 -34.18
C LYS A 575 -16.17 9.35 -33.81
N ARG A 576 -15.90 9.57 -32.52
CA ARG A 576 -14.98 10.63 -32.06
C ARG A 576 -13.57 10.04 -32.07
N LYS A 577 -12.69 10.68 -32.84
CA LYS A 577 -11.26 10.35 -32.85
C LYS A 577 -10.69 10.72 -31.49
N PHE A 578 -10.18 9.73 -30.75
CA PHE A 578 -9.30 9.97 -29.62
C PHE A 578 -8.08 10.73 -30.17
N THR A 579 -7.98 12.03 -29.90
CA THR A 579 -6.84 12.83 -30.33
C THR A 579 -5.63 12.35 -29.53
N PRO A 580 -4.62 11.73 -30.16
CA PRO A 580 -3.41 11.34 -29.43
C PRO A 580 -2.80 12.59 -28.82
N LEU A 581 -2.23 12.46 -27.61
CA LEU A 581 -1.35 13.51 -27.10
C LEU A 581 -0.34 13.83 -28.22
N PRO A 582 -0.22 15.09 -28.67
CA PRO A 582 0.79 15.43 -29.66
C PRO A 582 2.14 14.96 -29.10
N LYS A 583 2.91 14.21 -29.90
CA LYS A 583 4.30 13.87 -29.58
C LYS A 583 5.11 15.16 -29.55
N LYS A 584 4.98 15.94 -28.48
CA LYS A 584 5.81 17.12 -28.26
C LYS A 584 7.19 16.60 -27.85
N ARG A 585 8.18 16.77 -28.74
CA ARG A 585 9.57 16.95 -28.31
C ARG A 585 9.57 17.97 -27.17
N ARG A 586 10.31 17.68 -26.09
CA ARG A 586 10.45 18.57 -24.92
C ARG A 586 10.49 20.03 -25.39
N PRO A 587 9.47 20.85 -25.12
CA PRO A 587 9.57 22.26 -25.39
C PRO A 587 10.59 22.84 -24.41
N GLN A 588 11.57 23.57 -24.92
CA GLN A 588 12.31 24.48 -24.06
C GLN A 588 11.33 25.46 -23.41
N PRO A 589 11.51 25.79 -22.12
CA PRO A 589 10.54 26.62 -21.40
C PRO A 589 10.52 28.02 -22.01
N LYS A 590 9.39 28.38 -22.65
CA LYS A 590 9.03 29.76 -22.93
C LYS A 590 8.03 30.22 -21.87
N ASN A 591 8.40 31.33 -21.23
CA ASN A 591 7.68 32.10 -20.22
C ASN A 591 6.15 32.14 -20.42
N LYS A 592 5.39 31.77 -19.38
CA LYS A 592 4.02 32.24 -19.18
C LYS A 592 3.82 32.67 -17.73
N GLN A 593 3.16 33.82 -17.59
CA GLN A 593 3.04 34.68 -16.41
C GLN A 593 2.34 34.01 -15.22
N MET A 594 2.87 34.24 -14.01
CA MET A 594 2.32 33.77 -12.72
C MET A 594 1.35 34.79 -12.10
N LYS A 595 0.34 34.28 -11.40
CA LYS A 595 -0.53 35.03 -10.48
C LYS A 595 0.28 35.55 -9.25
N PRO A 596 -0.10 36.68 -8.62
CA PRO A 596 0.74 37.39 -7.66
C PRO A 596 0.76 36.72 -6.28
N GLY A 597 1.94 36.46 -5.71
CA GLY A 597 2.14 36.00 -4.32
C GLY A 597 3.08 34.80 -4.16
N ALA A 598 2.77 33.65 -4.78
CA ALA A 598 3.61 32.44 -4.73
C ALA A 598 4.82 32.47 -5.70
N SER A 599 4.95 33.55 -6.49
CA SER A 599 5.99 33.72 -7.51
C SER A 599 7.32 34.23 -6.96
N VAL A 600 7.31 34.93 -5.82
CA VAL A 600 8.48 35.69 -5.37
C VAL A 600 9.59 34.80 -4.82
N ALA A 601 9.28 33.80 -3.99
CA ALA A 601 10.29 32.86 -3.48
C ALA A 601 10.98 32.11 -4.62
N ARG A 602 10.20 31.62 -5.61
CA ARG A 602 10.75 30.95 -6.81
C ARG A 602 11.56 31.91 -7.67
N LEU A 603 11.08 33.14 -7.89
CA LEU A 603 11.79 34.18 -8.64
C LEU A 603 13.14 34.53 -7.99
N ILE A 604 13.20 34.55 -6.66
CA ILE A 604 14.44 34.74 -5.91
C ILE A 604 15.35 33.53 -6.11
N GLN A 605 14.81 32.31 -5.98
CA GLN A 605 15.56 31.06 -6.17
C GLN A 605 16.13 30.86 -7.57
N THR A 606 15.55 31.47 -8.62
CA THR A 606 16.13 31.40 -9.97
C THR A 606 17.45 32.18 -10.12
N GLY A 607 17.85 32.96 -9.11
CA GLY A 607 19.05 33.80 -9.17
C GLY A 607 18.85 35.14 -9.85
N LYS A 608 17.60 35.54 -10.12
CA LYS A 608 17.30 36.82 -10.78
C LYS A 608 17.85 38.04 -10.04
N PHE A 609 18.08 37.92 -8.73
CA PHE A 609 18.57 38.99 -7.87
C PHE A 609 20.00 38.76 -7.39
N ASP A 610 20.78 37.87 -8.01
CA ASP A 610 22.14 37.60 -7.55
C ASP A 610 23.05 38.84 -7.66
N GLU A 611 22.83 39.70 -8.65
CA GLU A 611 23.57 40.96 -8.79
C GLU A 611 23.05 42.06 -7.83
N THR A 612 21.86 41.88 -7.25
CA THR A 612 21.20 42.84 -6.33
C THR A 612 20.51 42.14 -5.15
N PRO A 613 21.23 41.38 -4.32
CA PRO A 613 20.62 40.39 -3.43
C PRO A 613 19.82 41.01 -2.26
N PHE A 614 20.04 42.27 -1.91
CA PHE A 614 19.16 42.98 -0.96
C PHE A 614 17.83 43.46 -1.57
N ASP A 615 17.72 43.56 -2.89
CA ASP A 615 16.44 43.85 -3.53
C ASP A 615 15.51 42.64 -3.49
N ALA A 616 16.05 41.41 -3.46
CA ALA A 616 15.29 40.20 -3.12
C ALA A 616 14.67 40.29 -1.72
N VAL A 617 15.42 40.79 -0.73
CA VAL A 617 14.91 40.97 0.65
C VAL A 617 13.82 42.04 0.69
N LYS A 618 13.98 43.17 -0.02
CA LYS A 618 12.94 44.20 -0.12
C LYS A 618 11.67 43.66 -0.79
N LEU A 619 11.82 42.87 -1.86
CA LEU A 619 10.71 42.25 -2.58
C LEU A 619 9.97 41.22 -1.71
N ALA A 620 10.70 40.43 -0.93
CA ALA A 620 10.13 39.50 0.04
C ALA A 620 9.29 40.23 1.09
N LEU A 621 9.80 41.33 1.67
CA LEU A 621 9.10 42.12 2.69
C LEU A 621 7.84 42.83 2.18
N ARG A 622 7.70 43.04 0.85
CA ARG A 622 6.49 43.62 0.23
C ARG A 622 5.33 42.62 0.11
N GLN A 623 5.56 41.33 0.36
CA GLN A 623 4.48 40.34 0.34
C GLN A 623 3.53 40.59 1.52
N SER A 624 2.23 40.72 1.25
CA SER A 624 1.21 40.93 2.28
C SER A 624 0.91 39.65 3.08
N GLU A 625 0.85 38.52 2.38
CA GLU A 625 0.55 37.20 2.97
C GLU A 625 1.75 36.68 3.80
N PRO A 626 1.57 36.38 5.10
CA PRO A 626 2.67 36.00 5.99
C PRO A 626 3.47 34.75 5.56
N ASN A 627 2.84 33.71 5.04
CA ASN A 627 3.52 32.48 4.61
C ASN A 627 4.30 32.70 3.31
N ALA A 628 3.75 33.47 2.37
CA ALA A 628 4.44 33.89 1.16
C ALA A 628 5.66 34.77 1.48
N ARG A 629 5.51 35.73 2.41
CA ARG A 629 6.59 36.58 2.92
C ARG A 629 7.70 35.75 3.58
N GLY A 630 7.33 34.83 4.47
CA GLY A 630 8.28 33.93 5.14
C GLY A 630 9.07 33.06 4.16
N SER A 631 8.38 32.46 3.18
CA SER A 631 9.01 31.65 2.14
C SER A 631 9.97 32.46 1.25
N ALA A 632 9.58 33.68 0.87
CA ALA A 632 10.44 34.58 0.09
C ALA A 632 11.66 35.06 0.89
N LEU A 633 11.51 35.28 2.20
CA LEU A 633 12.62 35.62 3.09
C LEU A 633 13.60 34.46 3.26
N SER A 634 13.11 33.23 3.47
CA SER A 634 13.98 32.05 3.48
C SER A 634 14.73 31.87 2.16
N ALA A 635 14.09 32.12 1.01
CA ALA A 635 14.73 32.07 -0.29
C ALA A 635 15.84 33.13 -0.44
N ALA A 636 15.57 34.39 -0.07
CA ALA A 636 16.54 35.48 -0.17
C ALA A 636 17.76 35.25 0.72
N PHE A 637 17.54 34.91 1.99
CA PHE A 637 18.62 34.67 2.95
C PHE A 637 19.37 33.35 2.69
N GLY A 638 18.74 32.37 2.04
CA GLY A 638 19.41 31.16 1.57
C GLY A 638 20.45 31.43 0.49
N ARG A 639 20.17 32.37 -0.43
CA ARG A 639 21.14 32.78 -1.46
C ARG A 639 22.25 33.64 -0.89
N LEU A 640 21.90 34.60 -0.02
CA LEU A 640 22.88 35.42 0.71
C LEU A 640 23.82 34.55 1.56
N GLY A 641 23.30 33.54 2.26
CA GLY A 641 24.10 32.60 3.03
C GLY A 641 25.00 31.69 2.19
N ALA A 642 24.62 31.44 0.93
CA ALA A 642 25.43 30.70 -0.02
C ALA A 642 26.53 31.56 -0.70
N GLY A 643 26.67 32.84 -0.33
CA GLY A 643 27.64 33.77 -0.91
C GLY A 643 27.29 34.28 -2.31
N LEU A 644 26.04 34.06 -2.76
CA LEU A 644 25.60 34.48 -4.09
C LEU A 644 25.40 35.99 -4.11
N GLY A 645 26.05 36.66 -5.07
CA GLY A 645 26.05 38.12 -5.19
C GLY A 645 27.21 38.84 -4.49
N GLY A 646 28.20 38.11 -3.95
CA GLY A 646 29.43 38.70 -3.41
C GLY A 646 29.24 39.56 -2.15
N VAL A 647 28.08 39.46 -1.49
CA VAL A 647 27.79 40.21 -0.26
C VAL A 647 28.47 39.53 0.93
N GLN A 648 29.26 40.31 1.67
CA GLN A 648 29.94 39.84 2.87
C GLN A 648 28.94 39.47 3.98
N LEU A 649 29.24 38.41 4.73
CA LEU A 649 28.35 37.84 5.75
C LEU A 649 27.97 38.88 6.82
N GLU A 650 28.87 39.80 7.16
CA GLU A 650 28.63 40.89 8.11
C GLU A 650 27.48 41.80 7.66
N ALA A 651 27.39 42.08 6.36
CA ALA A 651 26.31 42.87 5.79
C ALA A 651 24.97 42.10 5.80
N VAL A 652 25.02 40.78 5.57
CA VAL A 652 23.84 39.90 5.67
C VAL A 652 23.32 39.88 7.10
N VAL A 653 24.19 39.72 8.09
CA VAL A 653 23.85 39.71 9.52
C VAL A 653 23.32 41.07 9.98
N LYS A 654 23.93 42.18 9.54
CA LYS A 654 23.42 43.54 9.82
C LYS A 654 22.00 43.71 9.28
N ARG A 655 21.72 43.20 8.07
CA ARG A 655 20.36 43.24 7.50
C ARG A 655 19.39 42.35 8.29
N LEU A 656 19.78 41.13 8.63
CA LEU A 656 18.99 40.20 9.42
C LEU A 656 18.58 40.81 10.78
N ASN A 657 19.54 41.44 11.48
CA ASN A 657 19.31 42.05 12.79
C ASN A 657 18.47 43.33 12.72
N SER A 658 18.35 43.95 11.54
CA SER A 658 17.47 45.12 11.32
C SER A 658 15.99 44.77 11.12
N MET A 659 15.63 43.48 11.12
CA MET A 659 14.25 43.02 10.89
C MET A 659 13.41 43.19 12.16
N VAL A 660 12.28 43.91 12.04
CA VAL A 660 11.38 44.23 13.16
C VAL A 660 10.48 43.05 13.54
N SER A 661 10.03 42.27 12.56
CA SER A 661 9.15 41.12 12.77
C SER A 661 9.95 39.89 13.18
N GLU A 662 9.67 39.36 14.37
CA GLU A 662 10.33 38.17 14.90
C GLU A 662 10.09 36.94 14.03
N ARG A 663 8.86 36.75 13.54
CA ARG A 663 8.52 35.67 12.61
C ARG A 663 9.32 35.78 11.31
N ASP A 664 9.35 36.97 10.71
CA ASP A 664 10.09 37.19 9.45
C ASP A 664 11.60 36.98 9.65
N ARG A 665 12.13 37.39 10.81
CA ARG A 665 13.51 37.13 11.22
C ARG A 665 13.77 35.62 11.37
N ASN A 666 12.88 34.84 11.96
CA ASN A 666 13.02 33.38 12.07
C ASN A 666 13.08 32.72 10.68
N PHE A 667 12.22 33.11 9.73
CA PHE A 667 12.29 32.61 8.35
C PHE A 667 13.58 33.04 7.62
N ALA A 668 14.07 34.24 7.87
CA ALA A 668 15.35 34.70 7.35
C ALA A 668 16.54 33.91 7.94
N ILE A 669 16.52 33.62 9.25
CA ILE A 669 17.51 32.75 9.92
C ILE A 669 17.49 31.34 9.32
N ASN A 670 16.31 30.75 9.09
CA ASN A 670 16.16 29.46 8.40
C ASN A 670 16.85 29.45 7.02
N GLY A 671 16.58 30.49 6.22
CA GLY A 671 17.25 30.67 4.93
C GLY A 671 18.77 30.73 5.07
N LEU A 672 19.27 31.64 5.91
CA LEU A 672 20.71 31.85 6.14
C LEU A 672 21.40 30.55 6.58
N ALA A 673 20.82 29.84 7.55
CA ALA A 673 21.35 28.58 8.04
C ALA A 673 21.48 27.55 6.90
N HIS A 674 20.46 27.43 6.05
CA HIS A 674 20.50 26.53 4.89
C HIS A 674 21.47 26.95 3.79
N GLY A 675 21.75 28.25 3.62
CA GLY A 675 22.75 28.76 2.70
C GLY A 675 24.17 28.45 3.17
N LEU A 676 24.42 28.57 4.47
CA LEU A 676 25.73 28.36 5.09
C LEU A 676 26.14 26.89 5.22
N VAL A 677 25.22 25.93 5.05
CA VAL A 677 25.50 24.48 5.20
C VAL A 677 26.75 24.04 4.44
N ASN A 678 27.00 24.62 3.27
CA ASN A 678 28.11 24.21 2.41
C ASN A 678 29.43 24.90 2.73
N SER A 679 29.39 26.15 3.20
CA SER A 679 30.57 27.01 3.39
C SER A 679 31.03 27.06 4.84
N ASP A 680 30.10 27.04 5.80
CA ASP A 680 30.37 27.04 7.24
C ASP A 680 29.28 26.26 8.00
N PRO A 681 29.42 24.92 8.10
CA PRO A 681 28.49 24.05 8.83
C PRO A 681 28.31 24.42 10.32
N LYS A 682 29.36 24.93 10.96
CA LYS A 682 29.31 25.34 12.38
C LYS A 682 28.47 26.60 12.54
N ALA A 683 28.67 27.60 11.67
CA ALA A 683 27.82 28.78 11.65
C ALA A 683 26.37 28.45 11.24
N ALA A 684 26.15 27.51 10.32
CA ALA A 684 24.82 27.05 9.93
C ALA A 684 24.03 26.52 11.14
N LEU A 685 24.64 25.66 11.96
CA LEU A 685 24.02 25.16 13.20
C LEU A 685 23.85 26.26 14.25
N LYS A 686 24.81 27.17 14.39
CA LYS A 686 24.69 28.31 15.32
C LYS A 686 23.49 29.19 14.97
N TRP A 687 23.28 29.47 13.68
CA TRP A 687 22.12 30.23 13.21
C TRP A 687 20.81 29.44 13.34
N ALA A 688 20.80 28.15 12.99
CA ALA A 688 19.60 27.32 13.19
C ALA A 688 19.14 27.32 14.67
N ASN A 689 20.09 27.26 15.61
CA ASN A 689 19.80 27.31 17.05
C ASN A 689 19.39 28.69 17.58
N SER A 690 19.59 29.78 16.82
CA SER A 690 19.21 31.14 17.24
C SER A 690 17.78 31.52 16.86
N ILE A 691 17.04 30.62 16.23
CA ILE A 691 15.59 30.76 15.98
C ILE A 691 14.87 30.80 17.33
N SER A 692 14.07 31.84 17.54
CA SER A 692 13.37 32.04 18.82
C SER A 692 12.17 31.10 19.00
N ASP A 693 11.46 30.79 17.92
CA ASP A 693 10.35 29.83 17.92
C ASP A 693 10.86 28.40 18.12
N GLU A 694 10.47 27.74 19.20
CA GLU A 694 11.01 26.43 19.57
C GLU A 694 10.62 25.32 18.58
N GLY A 695 9.37 25.30 18.13
CA GLY A 695 8.89 24.28 17.19
C GLY A 695 9.60 24.40 15.85
N PHE A 696 9.73 25.62 15.36
CA PHE A 696 10.43 25.91 14.12
C PHE A 696 11.94 25.70 14.26
N ARG A 697 12.55 26.07 15.39
CA ARG A 697 13.97 25.79 15.69
C ARG A 697 14.26 24.29 15.60
N LYS A 698 13.44 23.43 16.22
CA LYS A 698 13.62 21.97 16.17
C LYS A 698 13.60 21.46 14.72
N VAL A 699 12.67 21.94 13.90
CA VAL A 699 12.58 21.56 12.47
C VAL A 699 13.80 22.03 11.69
N VAL A 700 14.22 23.28 11.86
CA VAL A 700 15.35 23.86 11.11
C VAL A 700 16.68 23.22 11.53
N VAL A 701 16.92 23.03 12.84
CA VAL A 701 18.11 22.34 13.35
C VAL A 701 18.17 20.92 12.79
N ARG A 702 17.08 20.15 12.86
CA ARG A 702 17.01 18.80 12.26
C ARG A 702 17.36 18.82 10.77
N ASN A 703 16.79 19.75 10.01
CA ASN A 703 17.01 19.84 8.56
C ASN A 703 18.44 20.27 8.21
N VAL A 704 19.02 21.21 8.96
CA VAL A 704 20.40 21.67 8.78
C VAL A 704 21.38 20.55 9.15
N THR A 705 21.21 19.90 10.30
CA THR A 705 22.01 18.74 10.73
C THR A 705 21.97 17.62 9.68
N ARG A 706 20.78 17.29 9.17
CA ARG A 706 20.64 16.30 8.10
C ARG A 706 21.43 16.67 6.85
N ARG A 707 21.42 17.95 6.44
CA ARG A 707 22.16 18.39 5.25
C ARG A 707 23.67 18.44 5.46
N ILE A 708 24.13 18.74 6.67
CA ILE A 708 25.55 18.66 7.05
C ILE A 708 26.03 17.20 6.97
N ASN A 709 25.24 16.26 7.51
CA ASN A 709 25.57 14.83 7.55
C ASN A 709 25.35 14.09 6.21
N SER A 710 24.69 14.71 5.23
CA SER A 710 24.47 14.15 3.90
C SER A 710 25.64 14.36 2.92
N LYS A 711 26.74 14.94 3.41
CA LYS A 711 28.01 15.09 2.72
C LYS A 711 29.07 14.29 3.48
#